data_AF-A0A2P1PRC3-F1
#
_entry.id   AF-A0A2P1PRC3-F1
#
_cell.length_a   1.000
_cell.length_b   1.000
_cell.length_c   1.000
_cell.angle_alpha   90.00
_cell.angle_beta   90.00
_cell.angle_gamma   90.00
#
_symmetry.space_group_name_H-M   'P 1'
#
loop_
_entity.id
_entity.type
_entity.pdbx_description
1 polymer ?
#
loop_
_entity_poly.entity_id
_entity_poly.type
_entity_poly.pdbx_seq_one_letter_code
_entity_poly.pdbx_strand_id
1 'polypeptide(L)'
;MNRLAKRLLISAPIAVLAACSGSGNSPDPVGTAPPPTPVECTGQCANAGTFLTVADVQKIIAQAVNEAGAQNAPATIAVVDRVGNVLGVYRMNGARTQVTISSGRGVQGGLEGVSIIPSELAAISKAVTGAFLSSEGNAFSTRTASQIVQEHFNPGESGGPSGPLFGVQFSQLLCSDLINLPAPVLAGVLPPGAATTIGPKTSPLGLSADPGGFPLYKNGTPVGGIGVAADDTYGLDRNISDFDRNADEYIAWAGTFGFSAPQDRRGDRITADGKTFRFTDVEFSDLGRDPSTAPGFSGLTGGSLLSLFAFTNGATIVPGTAFGTAASGIAPATTEYAGLDAFVLVDDQGQPRYAPRSSGVAQGLTTAEVRRIVQEALTVANRARAQIRRPTNSQARVSITVVDTSGTVLALARTRDAPIFGLDVALQKARTASFMSLSTAAQQLSALPPVVYLSPTGAAQPGFSIATAYVAPTRSFFGRTDFLGGDGAPASASGPFAISARAVGNIARPFFPDGLDGTNNGPFSKPFPAWSPFTDGLQLDLAYNQITQILTAYLTANANPILELRPEGTNLGCTRLASVKNGIQIFPGGVPIYRGDVLIGAIGVSGDGVDQDDMIAFLGLHNAATALNSGFGNAPPGIRADLLVPDNTRLRYVQCPQAPFLNSTEQNVCEGK
;
A
#
# COMPACT_ATOMS: atom_id res chain seq x y z
N MET A 1 -2.04 -87.78 -43.28
CA MET A 1 -2.20 -88.28 -41.90
C MET A 1 -1.70 -87.21 -40.94
N ASN A 2 -2.58 -86.73 -40.06
CA ASN A 2 -2.32 -85.97 -38.83
C ASN A 2 -1.02 -85.17 -38.71
N ARG A 3 -1.11 -83.83 -38.75
CA ARG A 3 -0.30 -82.91 -37.93
C ARG A 3 -1.15 -81.66 -37.64
N LEU A 4 -1.95 -81.62 -36.59
CA LEU A 4 -1.60 -81.19 -35.22
C LEU A 4 -0.75 -79.91 -35.20
N ALA A 5 -1.41 -78.75 -35.07
CA ALA A 5 -0.87 -77.57 -34.39
C ALA A 5 -2.06 -76.68 -33.96
N LYS A 6 -2.28 -76.60 -32.65
CA LYS A 6 -3.38 -75.86 -32.00
C LYS A 6 -3.28 -74.36 -32.28
N ARG A 7 -4.43 -73.75 -32.55
CA ARG A 7 -4.64 -72.29 -32.50
C ARG A 7 -4.34 -71.78 -31.09
N LEU A 8 -3.34 -70.91 -30.95
CA LEU A 8 -3.18 -70.04 -29.80
C LEU A 8 -3.83 -68.69 -30.15
N LEU A 9 -5.05 -68.46 -29.64
CA LEU A 9 -5.61 -67.13 -29.51
C LEU A 9 -4.98 -66.52 -28.25
N ILE A 10 -3.97 -65.66 -28.41
CA ILE A 10 -3.57 -64.73 -27.36
C ILE A 10 -4.15 -63.37 -27.75
N SER A 11 -5.30 -63.09 -27.16
CA SER A 11 -5.87 -61.75 -27.00
C SER A 11 -4.85 -60.86 -26.27
N ALA A 12 -4.38 -59.81 -26.95
CA ALA A 12 -3.57 -58.77 -26.34
C ALA A 12 -4.41 -58.05 -25.25
N PRO A 13 -3.92 -57.95 -23.99
CA PRO A 13 -4.63 -57.24 -22.95
C PRO A 13 -4.55 -55.73 -23.20
N ILE A 14 -5.72 -55.11 -23.21
CA ILE A 14 -5.92 -53.67 -23.02
C ILE A 14 -5.26 -53.31 -21.69
N ALA A 15 -4.10 -52.65 -21.74
CA ALA A 15 -3.53 -52.03 -20.56
C ALA A 15 -4.39 -50.81 -20.20
N VAL A 16 -5.26 -51.02 -19.22
CA VAL A 16 -5.87 -49.93 -18.45
C VAL A 16 -4.72 -49.17 -17.80
N LEU A 17 -4.36 -48.02 -18.36
CA LEU A 17 -3.58 -47.01 -17.66
C LEU A 17 -4.42 -46.55 -16.47
N ALA A 18 -4.18 -47.18 -15.33
CA ALA A 18 -4.53 -46.63 -14.04
C ALA A 18 -3.78 -45.29 -13.93
N ALA A 19 -4.47 -44.21 -14.29
CA ALA A 19 -4.13 -42.91 -13.76
C ALA A 19 -4.13 -43.05 -12.23
N CYS A 20 -2.99 -42.81 -11.60
CA CYS A 20 -2.97 -42.50 -10.17
C CYS A 20 -3.67 -41.15 -10.01
N SER A 21 -4.99 -41.20 -9.98
CA SER A 21 -5.87 -40.17 -9.50
C SER A 21 -5.70 -40.08 -7.98
N GLY A 22 -5.36 -38.88 -7.51
CA GLY A 22 -5.67 -38.44 -6.16
C GLY A 22 -4.65 -38.81 -5.08
N SER A 23 -3.60 -38.00 -4.95
CA SER A 23 -3.27 -37.54 -3.60
C SER A 23 -4.30 -36.47 -3.26
N GLY A 24 -5.36 -36.87 -2.57
CA GLY A 24 -6.28 -35.93 -1.97
C GLY A 24 -5.53 -35.08 -0.96
N ASN A 25 -5.16 -33.85 -1.34
CA ASN A 25 -4.95 -32.77 -0.38
C ASN A 25 -6.33 -32.47 0.21
N SER A 26 -6.75 -33.28 1.17
CA SER A 26 -7.77 -32.83 2.11
C SER A 26 -7.17 -31.60 2.81
N PRO A 27 -7.79 -30.42 2.71
CA PRO A 27 -7.26 -29.23 3.34
C PRO A 27 -7.31 -29.47 4.85
N ASP A 28 -6.18 -29.40 5.52
CA ASP A 28 -6.15 -29.46 6.97
C ASP A 28 -6.58 -28.07 7.49
N PRO A 29 -7.73 -27.93 8.17
CA PRO A 29 -8.25 -26.64 8.62
C PRO A 29 -7.54 -26.13 9.88
N VAL A 30 -6.48 -26.80 10.34
CA VAL A 30 -5.80 -26.56 11.61
C VAL A 30 -5.33 -25.10 11.67
N GLY A 31 -5.80 -24.38 12.70
CA GLY A 31 -5.43 -22.99 12.94
C GLY A 31 -6.03 -21.97 11.97
N THR A 32 -6.89 -22.37 11.02
CA THR A 32 -7.65 -21.43 10.18
C THR A 32 -8.83 -20.83 10.92
N ALA A 33 -9.11 -19.54 10.70
CA ALA A 33 -10.41 -19.01 11.10
C ALA A 33 -11.50 -19.80 10.36
N PRO A 34 -12.60 -20.22 11.02
CA PRO A 34 -13.61 -21.06 10.39
C PRO A 34 -14.06 -20.48 9.04
N PRO A 35 -14.19 -21.31 7.99
CA PRO A 35 -14.66 -20.83 6.70
C PRO A 35 -16.07 -20.23 6.85
N PRO A 36 -16.38 -19.11 6.18
CA PRO A 36 -17.71 -18.53 6.26
C PRO A 36 -18.72 -19.51 5.63
N THR A 37 -19.75 -19.86 6.41
CA THR A 37 -20.93 -20.62 5.96
C THR A 37 -22.16 -19.74 6.18
N PRO A 38 -23.07 -19.52 5.21
CA PRO A 38 -23.08 -19.86 3.78
C PRO A 38 -22.70 -18.69 2.83
N VAL A 39 -22.24 -17.55 3.34
CA VAL A 39 -22.00 -16.32 2.53
C VAL A 39 -20.54 -16.23 2.09
N GLU A 40 -20.29 -16.11 0.79
CA GLU A 40 -18.96 -15.74 0.27
C GLU A 40 -18.63 -14.30 0.66
N CYS A 41 -17.70 -14.12 1.60
CA CYS A 41 -17.26 -12.81 2.05
C CYS A 41 -16.49 -12.07 0.93
N THR A 42 -17.18 -11.16 0.24
CA THR A 42 -16.63 -10.30 -0.83
C THR A 42 -16.72 -8.81 -0.49
N GLY A 43 -16.86 -8.51 0.81
CA GLY A 43 -16.89 -7.18 1.42
C GLY A 43 -18.05 -6.94 2.39
N GLN A 44 -18.93 -7.92 2.60
CA GLN A 44 -20.19 -7.79 3.34
C GLN A 44 -20.25 -8.57 4.66
N CYS A 45 -19.21 -9.33 5.01
CA CYS A 45 -19.23 -10.16 6.22
C CYS A 45 -18.90 -9.37 7.51
N ALA A 46 -18.18 -8.25 7.40
CA ALA A 46 -17.94 -7.35 8.53
C ALA A 46 -19.24 -6.83 9.15
N ASN A 47 -19.37 -6.98 10.48
CA ASN A 47 -20.46 -6.42 11.27
C ASN A 47 -19.95 -5.88 12.63
N ALA A 48 -20.86 -5.40 13.48
CA ALA A 48 -20.51 -4.80 14.78
C ALA A 48 -19.75 -5.75 15.73
N GLY A 49 -19.84 -7.07 15.54
CA GLY A 49 -19.09 -8.09 16.30
C GLY A 49 -17.74 -8.48 15.67
N THR A 50 -17.39 -7.93 14.50
CA THR A 50 -16.21 -8.32 13.73
C THR A 50 -15.01 -7.45 14.09
N PHE A 51 -14.40 -7.75 15.24
CA PHE A 51 -13.19 -7.10 15.73
C PHE A 51 -12.38 -8.04 16.66
N LEU A 52 -11.15 -7.66 16.99
CA LEU A 52 -10.30 -8.34 17.95
C LEU A 52 -10.66 -7.91 19.39
N THR A 53 -11.05 -8.85 20.22
CA THR A 53 -11.26 -8.60 21.66
C THR A 53 -9.93 -8.56 22.41
N VAL A 54 -9.91 -8.07 23.66
CA VAL A 54 -8.72 -8.15 24.52
C VAL A 54 -8.23 -9.58 24.66
N ALA A 55 -9.13 -10.55 24.81
CA ALA A 55 -8.79 -11.97 24.90
C ALA A 55 -8.17 -12.50 23.60
N ASP A 56 -8.66 -12.04 22.44
CA ASP A 56 -8.07 -12.40 21.14
C ASP A 56 -6.62 -11.88 21.06
N VAL A 57 -6.38 -10.61 21.39
CA VAL A 57 -5.05 -10.00 21.36
C VAL A 57 -4.09 -10.69 22.34
N GLN A 58 -4.56 -11.00 23.55
CA GLN A 58 -3.81 -11.78 24.53
C GLN A 58 -3.39 -13.16 24.00
N LYS A 59 -4.32 -13.86 23.34
CA LYS A 59 -4.05 -15.17 22.72
C LYS A 59 -3.01 -15.07 21.61
N ILE A 60 -3.19 -14.13 20.68
CA ILE A 60 -2.26 -13.87 19.57
C ILE A 60 -0.83 -13.65 20.08
N ILE A 61 -0.67 -12.75 21.07
CA ILE A 61 0.64 -12.46 21.67
C ILE A 61 1.21 -13.69 22.36
N ALA A 62 0.41 -14.42 23.14
CA ALA A 62 0.90 -15.59 23.89
C ALA A 62 1.36 -16.72 22.97
N GLN A 63 0.67 -16.94 21.85
CA GLN A 63 1.07 -17.92 20.83
C GLN A 63 2.41 -17.56 20.18
N ALA A 64 2.58 -16.29 19.79
CA ALA A 64 3.84 -15.78 19.26
C ALA A 64 4.99 -15.90 20.28
N VAL A 65 4.77 -15.49 21.55
CA VAL A 65 5.78 -15.62 22.62
C VAL A 65 6.16 -17.09 22.87
N ASN A 66 5.20 -18.01 22.82
CA ASN A 66 5.47 -19.43 22.98
C ASN A 66 6.40 -19.96 21.88
N GLU A 67 6.15 -19.59 20.63
CA GLU A 67 6.97 -19.98 19.49
C GLU A 67 8.35 -19.30 19.52
N ALA A 68 8.43 -18.02 19.87
CA ALA A 68 9.69 -17.32 20.06
C ALA A 68 10.62 -18.02 21.08
N GLY A 69 10.03 -18.58 22.15
CA GLY A 69 10.74 -19.42 23.10
C GLY A 69 11.20 -20.77 22.53
N ALA A 70 10.51 -21.32 21.54
CA ALA A 70 10.94 -22.54 20.83
C ALA A 70 12.10 -22.26 19.87
N GLN A 71 12.06 -21.11 19.20
CA GLN A 71 13.09 -20.65 18.27
C GLN A 71 14.34 -20.10 18.97
N ASN A 72 14.32 -19.94 20.31
CA ASN A 72 15.34 -19.21 21.07
C ASN A 72 15.60 -17.80 20.51
N ALA A 73 14.53 -17.13 20.06
CA ALA A 73 14.59 -15.82 19.42
C ALA A 73 13.62 -14.85 20.13
N PRO A 74 14.03 -14.22 21.25
CA PRO A 74 13.21 -13.22 21.92
C PRO A 74 12.84 -12.07 20.97
N ALA A 75 11.56 -11.71 20.93
CA ALA A 75 11.02 -10.80 19.93
C ALA A 75 10.23 -9.61 20.53
N THR A 76 10.07 -8.57 19.71
CA THR A 76 9.03 -7.54 19.88
C THR A 76 7.84 -7.89 18.98
N ILE A 77 6.65 -8.00 19.55
CA ILE A 77 5.42 -8.46 18.89
C ILE A 77 4.38 -7.35 18.97
N ALA A 78 3.81 -6.94 17.83
CA ALA A 78 2.76 -5.94 17.74
C ALA A 78 1.49 -6.53 17.12
N VAL A 79 0.34 -6.14 17.67
CA VAL A 79 -0.99 -6.47 17.12
C VAL A 79 -1.74 -5.18 16.86
N VAL A 80 -2.32 -5.05 15.66
CA VAL A 80 -3.16 -3.91 15.25
C VAL A 80 -4.55 -4.36 14.83
N ASP A 81 -5.55 -3.49 14.95
CA ASP A 81 -6.87 -3.73 14.37
C ASP A 81 -6.91 -3.44 12.86
N ARG A 82 -8.08 -3.67 12.25
CA ARG A 82 -8.32 -3.50 10.82
C ARG A 82 -7.91 -2.13 10.30
N VAL A 83 -8.06 -1.06 11.09
CA VAL A 83 -7.79 0.34 10.70
C VAL A 83 -6.48 0.86 11.29
N GLY A 84 -5.64 -0.02 11.85
CA GLY A 84 -4.28 0.27 12.27
C GLY A 84 -4.15 0.79 13.70
N ASN A 85 -5.20 0.70 14.53
CA ASN A 85 -5.05 0.99 15.95
C ASN A 85 -4.13 -0.06 16.59
N VAL A 86 -3.09 0.38 17.30
CA VAL A 86 -2.20 -0.53 18.02
C VAL A 86 -2.93 -1.06 19.26
N LEU A 87 -3.18 -2.37 19.30
CA LEU A 87 -3.95 -3.04 20.35
C LEU A 87 -3.08 -3.55 21.49
N GLY A 88 -1.82 -3.84 21.19
CA GLY A 88 -0.82 -4.26 22.16
C GLY A 88 0.53 -4.44 21.50
N VAL A 89 1.59 -4.06 22.23
CA VAL A 89 2.98 -4.33 21.85
C VAL A 89 3.66 -4.99 23.03
N TYR A 90 4.16 -6.20 22.84
CA TYR A 90 4.84 -6.99 23.86
C TYR A 90 6.30 -7.20 23.46
N ARG A 91 7.23 -6.92 24.37
CA ARG A 91 8.65 -7.18 24.17
C ARG A 91 9.12 -8.24 25.14
N MET A 92 9.70 -9.31 24.60
CA MET A 92 10.34 -10.34 25.40
C MET A 92 11.66 -9.83 26.01
N ASN A 93 12.01 -10.35 27.18
CA ASN A 93 13.31 -10.12 27.80
C ASN A 93 14.42 -10.64 26.87
N GLY A 94 15.44 -9.81 26.64
CA GLY A 94 16.53 -10.13 25.71
C GLY A 94 16.21 -9.90 24.24
N ALA A 95 14.99 -9.47 23.89
CA ALA A 95 14.68 -9.04 22.54
C ALA A 95 15.50 -7.80 22.18
N ARG A 96 15.89 -7.70 20.90
CA ARG A 96 16.56 -6.51 20.39
C ARG A 96 15.66 -5.30 20.55
N THR A 97 16.28 -4.15 20.84
CA THR A 97 15.56 -2.88 20.95
C THR A 97 15.60 -2.09 19.66
N GLN A 98 16.55 -2.38 18.77
CA GLN A 98 16.74 -1.74 17.48
C GLN A 98 16.98 -2.75 16.36
N VAL A 99 16.65 -2.33 15.14
CA VAL A 99 16.89 -3.06 13.88
C VAL A 99 17.61 -2.14 12.89
N THR A 100 18.24 -2.75 11.89
CA THR A 100 18.92 -2.08 10.78
C THR A 100 18.10 -2.20 9.51
N ILE A 101 17.81 -1.06 8.86
CA ILE A 101 17.20 -1.11 7.53
C ILE A 101 18.25 -1.57 6.52
N SER A 102 17.95 -2.64 5.79
CA SER A 102 18.86 -3.19 4.78
C SER A 102 18.12 -3.91 3.69
N SER A 103 18.36 -3.56 2.42
CA SER A 103 17.88 -4.37 1.29
C SER A 103 18.75 -5.61 1.04
N GLY A 104 19.89 -5.75 1.71
CA GLY A 104 20.88 -6.78 1.38
C GLY A 104 21.57 -6.56 0.02
N ARG A 105 21.42 -5.40 -0.62
CA ARG A 105 22.15 -5.03 -1.86
C ARG A 105 23.52 -4.40 -1.59
N GLY A 106 23.81 -4.00 -0.35
CA GLY A 106 25.07 -3.32 0.00
C GLY A 106 25.19 -1.90 -0.56
N VAL A 107 24.05 -1.26 -0.89
CA VAL A 107 24.01 0.12 -1.36
C VAL A 107 24.07 1.12 -0.19
N GLN A 108 24.33 2.38 -0.50
CA GLN A 108 24.39 3.47 0.48
C GLN A 108 23.43 4.59 0.07
N GLY A 109 22.83 5.24 1.08
CA GLY A 109 21.93 6.37 0.91
C GLY A 109 20.48 6.01 1.21
N GLY A 110 19.62 7.04 1.22
CA GLY A 110 18.24 6.87 1.68
C GLY A 110 18.21 6.30 3.08
N LEU A 111 17.38 5.27 3.29
CA LEU A 111 17.23 4.60 4.60
C LEU A 111 18.21 3.44 4.78
N GLU A 112 19.02 3.10 3.79
CA GLU A 112 19.94 1.95 3.84
C GLU A 112 21.00 2.11 4.94
N GLY A 113 21.14 1.07 5.75
CA GLY A 113 22.11 0.98 6.84
C GLY A 113 21.72 1.74 8.10
N VAL A 114 20.59 2.46 8.15
CA VAL A 114 20.14 3.14 9.38
C VAL A 114 19.82 2.10 10.45
N SER A 115 20.59 2.09 11.54
CA SER A 115 20.58 1.03 12.58
C SER A 115 20.00 1.46 13.93
N ILE A 116 19.42 2.65 13.99
CA ILE A 116 18.81 3.23 15.20
C ILE A 116 17.29 3.02 15.26
N ILE A 117 16.72 2.21 14.36
CA ILE A 117 15.26 2.05 14.23
C ILE A 117 14.73 1.19 15.37
N PRO A 118 13.83 1.70 16.24
CA PRO A 118 13.28 0.90 17.32
C PRO A 118 12.48 -0.30 16.79
N SER A 119 12.76 -1.49 17.36
CA SER A 119 12.14 -2.76 16.97
C SER A 119 10.60 -2.75 17.03
N GLU A 120 10.01 -1.96 17.93
CA GLU A 120 8.56 -1.81 18.02
C GLU A 120 7.96 -1.08 16.81
N LEU A 121 8.70 -0.15 16.19
CA LEU A 121 8.25 0.55 14.98
C LEU A 121 8.28 -0.39 13.78
N ALA A 122 9.29 -1.27 13.70
CA ALA A 122 9.35 -2.35 12.73
C ALA A 122 8.17 -3.32 12.89
N ALA A 123 7.95 -3.82 14.11
CA ALA A 123 6.85 -4.75 14.40
C ALA A 123 5.47 -4.13 14.08
N ILE A 124 5.21 -2.88 14.45
CA ILE A 124 3.96 -2.18 14.09
C ILE A 124 3.82 -2.04 12.58
N SER A 125 4.89 -1.66 11.87
CA SER A 125 4.84 -1.47 10.41
C SER A 125 4.54 -2.78 9.67
N LYS A 126 5.09 -3.91 10.13
CA LYS A 126 4.76 -5.26 9.64
C LYS A 126 3.29 -5.62 9.90
N ALA A 127 2.78 -5.35 11.11
CA ALA A 127 1.39 -5.62 11.49
C ALA A 127 0.39 -4.81 10.65
N VAL A 128 0.66 -3.50 10.48
CA VAL A 128 -0.15 -2.60 9.64
C VAL A 128 -0.14 -3.08 8.19
N THR A 129 1.00 -3.55 7.69
CA THR A 129 1.10 -4.05 6.31
C THR A 129 0.17 -5.22 6.05
N GLY A 130 0.19 -6.24 6.92
CA GLY A 130 -0.76 -7.36 6.84
C GLY A 130 -2.22 -6.88 6.87
N ALA A 131 -2.55 -5.99 7.82
CA ALA A 131 -3.90 -5.45 7.97
C ALA A 131 -4.36 -4.63 6.76
N PHE A 132 -3.49 -3.81 6.16
CA PHE A 132 -3.89 -2.80 5.17
C PHE A 132 -3.91 -3.32 3.73
N LEU A 133 -3.05 -4.28 3.40
CA LEU A 133 -3.02 -4.91 2.08
C LEU A 133 -4.16 -5.91 1.85
N SER A 134 -4.73 -6.42 2.94
CA SER A 134 -5.74 -7.47 2.91
C SER A 134 -7.18 -6.95 2.88
N SER A 135 -8.09 -7.79 2.41
CA SER A 135 -9.53 -7.52 2.28
C SER A 135 -10.34 -8.80 2.54
N GLU A 136 -11.67 -8.75 2.40
CA GLU A 136 -12.45 -9.98 2.37
C GLU A 136 -12.14 -10.81 1.11
N GLY A 137 -11.70 -10.20 0.01
CA GLY A 137 -11.41 -10.91 -1.24
C GLY A 137 -9.97 -11.42 -1.39
N ASN A 138 -9.04 -11.01 -0.52
CA ASN A 138 -7.63 -11.42 -0.57
C ASN A 138 -6.95 -11.29 0.78
N ALA A 139 -5.87 -12.03 0.97
CA ALA A 139 -4.97 -11.93 2.10
C ALA A 139 -3.52 -11.85 1.61
N PHE A 140 -2.85 -10.77 1.97
CA PHE A 140 -1.46 -10.50 1.63
C PHE A 140 -0.65 -10.26 2.89
N SER A 141 0.58 -10.77 2.91
CA SER A 141 1.55 -10.62 4.00
C SER A 141 2.65 -9.65 3.61
N THR A 142 3.60 -9.42 4.51
CA THR A 142 4.83 -8.69 4.16
C THR A 142 5.68 -9.41 3.11
N ARG A 143 5.57 -10.74 2.92
CA ARG A 143 6.20 -11.43 1.78
C ARG A 143 5.58 -11.04 0.45
N THR A 144 4.25 -10.89 0.40
CA THR A 144 3.59 -10.36 -0.80
C THR A 144 4.11 -8.97 -1.12
N ALA A 145 4.22 -8.10 -0.11
CA ALA A 145 4.78 -6.76 -0.26
C ALA A 145 6.24 -6.81 -0.73
N SER A 146 7.07 -7.67 -0.13
CA SER A 146 8.48 -7.89 -0.52
C SER A 146 8.63 -8.14 -2.00
N GLN A 147 7.87 -9.09 -2.54
CA GLN A 147 7.95 -9.49 -3.93
C GLN A 147 7.67 -8.33 -4.89
N ILE A 148 6.64 -7.53 -4.62
CA ILE A 148 6.10 -6.57 -5.60
C ILE A 148 6.73 -5.17 -5.58
N VAL A 149 7.66 -4.90 -4.66
CA VAL A 149 8.32 -3.59 -4.51
C VAL A 149 9.74 -3.55 -5.08
N GLN A 150 10.23 -4.67 -5.58
CA GLN A 150 11.60 -4.83 -6.09
C GLN A 150 11.73 -4.42 -7.56
N GLU A 151 12.96 -4.46 -8.08
CA GLU A 151 13.31 -4.05 -9.45
C GLU A 151 12.50 -4.77 -10.53
N HIS A 152 12.11 -6.01 -10.26
CA HIS A 152 11.27 -6.86 -11.08
C HIS A 152 10.09 -7.37 -10.25
N PHE A 153 8.98 -7.74 -10.89
CA PHE A 153 7.84 -8.31 -10.16
C PHE A 153 8.25 -9.58 -9.41
N ASN A 154 8.99 -10.47 -10.05
CA ASN A 154 9.63 -11.58 -9.35
C ASN A 154 11.13 -11.25 -9.18
N PRO A 155 11.61 -11.08 -7.95
CA PRO A 155 13.03 -10.89 -7.68
C PRO A 155 13.87 -12.01 -8.31
N GLY A 156 14.94 -11.63 -8.99
CA GLY A 156 15.84 -12.56 -9.69
C GLY A 156 15.41 -12.95 -11.11
N GLU A 157 14.21 -12.58 -11.57
CA GLU A 157 13.87 -12.63 -13.01
C GLU A 157 14.59 -11.52 -13.77
N SER A 158 14.88 -11.76 -15.04
CA SER A 158 15.39 -10.75 -15.98
C SER A 158 14.39 -10.53 -17.13
N GLY A 159 14.36 -9.33 -17.70
CA GLY A 159 13.49 -9.02 -18.85
C GLY A 159 12.02 -8.77 -18.49
N GLY A 160 11.66 -8.80 -17.21
CA GLY A 160 10.29 -8.55 -16.72
C GLY A 160 10.16 -7.17 -16.04
N PRO A 161 9.01 -6.49 -16.13
CA PRO A 161 8.83 -5.19 -15.46
C PRO A 161 8.80 -5.33 -13.93
N SER A 162 8.98 -4.21 -13.22
CA SER A 162 8.76 -4.14 -11.77
C SER A 162 7.33 -4.53 -11.37
N GLY A 163 7.16 -4.92 -10.10
CA GLY A 163 5.86 -5.27 -9.55
C GLY A 163 4.85 -4.11 -9.51
N PRO A 164 3.55 -4.41 -9.36
CA PRO A 164 2.48 -3.42 -9.48
C PRO A 164 2.51 -2.32 -8.40
N LEU A 165 3.14 -2.56 -7.24
CA LEU A 165 3.18 -1.61 -6.12
C LEU A 165 4.61 -1.11 -5.82
N PHE A 166 5.48 -1.08 -6.82
CA PHE A 166 6.82 -0.50 -6.71
C PHE A 166 6.81 0.89 -6.04
N GLY A 167 7.48 1.01 -4.88
CA GLY A 167 7.55 2.25 -4.09
C GLY A 167 6.37 2.48 -3.14
N VAL A 168 5.48 1.50 -2.92
CA VAL A 168 4.33 1.66 -2.00
C VAL A 168 4.74 1.81 -0.54
N GLN A 169 5.98 1.45 -0.18
CA GLN A 169 6.48 1.59 1.19
C GLN A 169 6.36 3.04 1.68
N PHE A 170 6.55 4.03 0.81
CA PHE A 170 6.46 5.45 1.15
C PHE A 170 5.03 6.01 1.11
N SER A 171 4.11 5.29 1.77
CA SER A 171 2.72 5.67 2.00
C SER A 171 2.34 5.41 3.46
N GLN A 172 1.16 5.89 3.90
CA GLN A 172 0.70 5.80 5.29
C GLN A 172 1.62 6.51 6.31
N LEU A 173 2.41 7.48 5.86
CA LEU A 173 3.42 8.14 6.68
C LEU A 173 2.78 8.99 7.80
N LEU A 174 3.48 9.15 8.93
CA LEU A 174 2.98 9.91 10.09
C LEU A 174 2.64 11.37 9.76
N CYS A 175 3.34 11.96 8.79
CA CYS A 175 3.14 13.32 8.32
C CYS A 175 2.04 13.45 7.23
N SER A 176 1.34 12.37 6.88
CA SER A 176 0.18 12.44 5.96
C SER A 176 -0.92 13.31 6.58
N ASP A 177 -1.57 14.12 5.75
CA ASP A 177 -2.70 14.96 6.10
C ASP A 177 -4.06 14.28 5.90
N LEU A 178 -4.06 13.00 5.49
CA LEU A 178 -5.25 12.18 5.35
C LEU A 178 -5.44 11.23 6.53
N ILE A 179 -4.35 10.58 6.96
CA ILE A 179 -4.39 9.51 7.94
C ILE A 179 -4.32 10.11 9.35
N ASN A 180 -5.13 9.60 10.28
CA ASN A 180 -5.14 10.12 11.64
C ASN A 180 -3.85 9.70 12.37
N LEU A 181 -3.26 10.62 13.14
CA LEU A 181 -2.20 10.24 14.06
C LEU A 181 -2.71 9.21 15.07
N PRO A 182 -1.83 8.37 15.62
CA PRO A 182 -2.23 7.52 16.71
C PRO A 182 -2.42 8.35 18.00
N ALA A 183 -3.36 7.85 18.81
CA ALA A 183 -3.96 8.47 19.99
C ALA A 183 -3.07 9.37 20.88
N PRO A 184 -1.88 8.92 21.32
CA PRO A 184 -1.15 9.57 22.40
C PRO A 184 -0.29 10.76 21.93
N VAL A 185 0.03 10.91 20.64
CA VAL A 185 0.74 12.13 20.13
C VAL A 185 -0.09 13.37 20.40
N LEU A 186 -1.41 13.22 20.32
CA LEU A 186 -2.38 14.31 20.43
C LEU A 186 -2.86 14.50 21.88
N ALA A 187 -2.58 13.55 22.78
CA ALA A 187 -2.99 13.61 24.19
C ALA A 187 -2.10 14.61 24.95
N GLY A 188 -2.54 15.86 24.98
CA GLY A 188 -1.79 17.03 25.45
C GLY A 188 -2.06 18.28 24.60
N VAL A 189 -2.52 18.07 23.36
CA VAL A 189 -2.97 19.11 22.42
C VAL A 189 -4.48 19.06 22.21
N LEU A 190 -5.09 17.87 22.26
CA LEU A 190 -6.54 17.68 22.17
C LEU A 190 -7.21 17.69 23.54
N PRO A 191 -8.47 18.17 23.63
CA PRO A 191 -9.26 18.11 24.86
C PRO A 191 -9.42 16.68 25.40
N PRO A 192 -9.55 16.49 26.72
CA PRO A 192 -9.94 15.22 27.31
C PRO A 192 -11.22 14.69 26.64
N GLY A 193 -11.19 13.46 26.10
CA GLY A 193 -12.33 12.83 25.43
C GLY A 193 -12.30 12.85 23.89
N ALA A 194 -11.26 13.37 23.25
CA ALA A 194 -11.10 13.23 21.80
C ALA A 194 -11.05 11.75 21.39
N ALA A 195 -11.78 11.36 20.33
CA ALA A 195 -11.90 9.97 19.90
C ALA A 195 -10.60 9.45 19.27
N THR A 196 -9.74 8.92 20.12
CA THR A 196 -8.38 8.56 19.74
C THR A 196 -8.27 7.24 18.96
N THR A 197 -9.35 6.48 18.85
CA THR A 197 -9.47 5.17 18.18
C THR A 197 -9.92 5.25 16.71
N ILE A 198 -10.22 6.45 16.21
CA ILE A 198 -10.74 6.61 14.85
C ILE A 198 -9.61 6.49 13.84
N GLY A 199 -9.73 5.47 12.98
CA GLY A 199 -8.81 5.20 11.90
C GLY A 199 -9.13 5.96 10.59
N PRO A 200 -8.41 5.65 9.50
CA PRO A 200 -7.20 4.82 9.49
C PRO A 200 -6.05 5.50 10.26
N LYS A 201 -5.13 4.68 10.79
CA LYS A 201 -3.90 5.11 11.49
C LYS A 201 -2.67 4.96 10.60
N THR A 202 -1.66 5.77 10.89
CA THR A 202 -0.39 5.82 10.16
C THR A 202 0.49 4.61 10.47
N SER A 203 1.33 4.20 9.52
CA SER A 203 2.39 3.22 9.74
C SER A 203 3.71 3.92 10.09
N PRO A 204 4.44 3.50 11.13
CA PRO A 204 5.67 4.17 11.58
C PRO A 204 6.75 4.30 10.49
N LEU A 205 6.97 3.21 9.74
CA LEU A 205 8.00 3.12 8.71
C LEU A 205 7.38 2.97 7.31
N GLY A 206 6.10 3.34 7.17
CA GLY A 206 5.33 3.04 5.97
C GLY A 206 4.99 1.54 5.83
N LEU A 207 4.69 1.07 4.62
CA LEU A 207 4.42 -0.36 4.42
C LEU A 207 5.74 -1.15 4.37
N SER A 208 5.71 -2.34 4.96
CA SER A 208 6.88 -3.19 5.17
C SER A 208 7.03 -4.24 4.09
N ALA A 209 8.24 -4.36 3.56
CA ALA A 209 8.67 -5.48 2.72
C ALA A 209 9.30 -6.62 3.53
N ASP A 210 9.41 -6.45 4.85
CA ASP A 210 10.20 -7.33 5.70
C ASP A 210 9.34 -8.48 6.25
N PRO A 211 9.71 -9.76 6.06
CA PRO A 211 8.94 -10.90 6.55
C PRO A 211 8.57 -10.82 8.04
N GLY A 212 7.45 -11.43 8.42
CA GLY A 212 6.94 -11.41 9.80
C GLY A 212 5.71 -10.53 10.04
N GLY A 213 5.02 -10.07 8.99
CA GLY A 213 3.73 -9.39 9.08
C GLY A 213 2.60 -10.16 8.40
N PHE A 214 1.54 -10.49 9.13
CA PHE A 214 0.39 -11.25 8.63
C PHE A 214 -0.96 -10.59 8.94
N PRO A 215 -1.95 -10.73 8.04
CA PRO A 215 -3.32 -10.34 8.34
C PRO A 215 -3.97 -11.33 9.31
N LEU A 216 -4.87 -10.81 10.13
CA LEU A 216 -5.69 -11.59 11.07
C LEU A 216 -7.15 -11.56 10.61
N TYR A 217 -7.81 -12.72 10.60
CA TYR A 217 -9.17 -12.94 10.13
C TYR A 217 -10.06 -13.52 11.22
N LYS A 218 -11.34 -13.12 11.21
CA LYS A 218 -12.42 -13.81 11.94
C LYS A 218 -13.58 -14.02 10.97
N ASN A 219 -14.05 -15.27 10.87
CA ASN A 219 -15.18 -15.66 10.02
C ASN A 219 -15.05 -15.15 8.57
N GLY A 220 -13.85 -15.22 7.98
CA GLY A 220 -13.60 -14.78 6.61
C GLY A 220 -13.49 -13.26 6.40
N THR A 221 -13.50 -12.44 7.46
CA THR A 221 -13.28 -10.99 7.39
C THR A 221 -11.95 -10.60 8.06
N PRO A 222 -11.13 -9.73 7.43
CA PRO A 222 -9.93 -9.20 8.07
C PRO A 222 -10.29 -8.30 9.25
N VAL A 223 -9.70 -8.57 10.42
CA VAL A 223 -9.94 -7.85 11.67
C VAL A 223 -8.71 -7.12 12.20
N GLY A 224 -7.54 -7.34 11.60
CA GLY A 224 -6.28 -6.73 12.04
C GLY A 224 -5.06 -7.35 11.41
N GLY A 225 -3.91 -7.18 12.07
CA GLY A 225 -2.64 -7.77 11.67
C GLY A 225 -1.71 -7.99 12.86
N ILE A 226 -0.80 -8.94 12.72
CA ILE A 226 0.32 -9.19 13.63
C ILE A 226 1.63 -8.87 12.91
N GLY A 227 2.58 -8.31 13.64
CA GLY A 227 3.93 -8.05 13.16
C GLY A 227 4.98 -8.35 14.22
N VAL A 228 6.11 -8.92 13.81
CA VAL A 228 7.18 -9.37 14.71
C VAL A 228 8.53 -8.82 14.27
N ALA A 229 9.34 -8.39 15.24
CA ALA A 229 10.75 -8.06 15.08
C ALA A 229 11.59 -8.86 16.09
N ALA A 230 12.27 -9.90 15.63
CA ALA A 230 13.12 -10.80 16.43
C ALA A 230 14.58 -10.78 15.96
N ASP A 231 14.81 -10.69 14.64
CA ASP A 231 16.14 -10.51 14.07
C ASP A 231 16.63 -9.04 14.12
N ASP A 232 17.79 -8.77 13.52
CA ASP A 232 18.44 -7.45 13.54
C ASP A 232 18.14 -6.58 12.31
N THR A 233 17.31 -7.06 11.37
CA THR A 233 17.20 -6.48 10.04
C THR A 233 15.74 -6.15 9.71
N TYR A 234 15.48 -4.89 9.36
CA TYR A 234 14.26 -4.50 8.66
C TYR A 234 14.52 -4.50 7.16
N GLY A 235 14.24 -5.62 6.51
CA GLY A 235 14.68 -5.87 5.15
C GLY A 235 13.57 -6.23 4.17
N LEU A 236 13.94 -7.14 3.27
CA LEU A 236 13.09 -7.72 2.25
C LEU A 236 13.69 -9.06 1.80
N ASP A 237 12.84 -9.93 1.30
CA ASP A 237 13.22 -11.20 0.70
C ASP A 237 13.53 -11.01 -0.80
N ARG A 238 14.80 -11.22 -1.16
CA ARG A 238 15.32 -11.10 -2.54
C ARG A 238 15.29 -12.41 -3.32
N ASN A 239 14.98 -13.53 -2.68
CA ASN A 239 14.96 -14.83 -3.31
C ASN A 239 13.59 -15.47 -3.15
N ILE A 240 12.76 -15.39 -4.18
CA ILE A 240 11.44 -16.03 -4.12
C ILE A 240 11.46 -17.50 -4.56
N SER A 241 12.64 -18.04 -4.89
CA SER A 241 12.80 -19.39 -5.45
C SER A 241 13.10 -20.46 -4.39
N ASP A 242 13.40 -20.05 -3.15
CA ASP A 242 13.59 -20.94 -2.00
C ASP A 242 12.44 -20.82 -0.99
N PHE A 243 12.60 -21.53 0.12
CA PHE A 243 11.81 -21.39 1.34
C PHE A 243 12.80 -21.14 2.46
N ASP A 244 12.84 -19.91 2.98
CA ASP A 244 13.81 -19.52 3.98
C ASP A 244 13.24 -19.62 5.41
N ARG A 245 14.14 -19.82 6.39
CA ARG A 245 13.78 -19.85 7.80
C ARG A 245 13.94 -18.47 8.42
N ASN A 246 12.95 -17.61 8.23
CA ASN A 246 12.91 -16.29 8.85
C ASN A 246 12.29 -16.35 10.26
N ALA A 247 13.03 -15.92 11.30
CA ALA A 247 12.58 -16.02 12.69
C ALA A 247 11.32 -15.17 12.98
N ASP A 248 11.26 -13.97 12.41
CA ASP A 248 10.11 -13.07 12.56
C ASP A 248 8.86 -13.71 11.99
N GLU A 249 8.99 -14.39 10.84
CA GLU A 249 7.89 -15.10 10.20
C GLU A 249 7.37 -16.29 11.03
N TYR A 250 8.24 -17.17 11.52
CA TYR A 250 7.83 -18.31 12.36
C TYR A 250 7.01 -17.85 13.57
N ILE A 251 7.53 -16.83 14.26
CA ILE A 251 6.90 -16.28 15.47
C ILE A 251 5.57 -15.60 15.14
N ALA A 252 5.53 -14.82 14.05
CA ALA A 252 4.30 -14.15 13.62
C ALA A 252 3.24 -15.17 13.17
N TRP A 253 3.64 -16.21 12.44
CA TRP A 253 2.77 -17.26 11.94
C TRP A 253 2.07 -18.01 13.08
N ALA A 254 2.80 -18.37 14.15
CA ALA A 254 2.23 -18.96 15.34
C ALA A 254 1.12 -18.09 15.98
N GLY A 255 1.33 -16.77 16.00
CA GLY A 255 0.33 -15.80 16.48
C GLY A 255 -0.93 -15.73 15.62
N THR A 256 -0.91 -16.22 14.38
CA THR A 256 -2.10 -16.29 13.53
C THR A 256 -2.99 -17.50 13.84
N PHE A 257 -2.59 -18.43 14.72
CA PHE A 257 -3.34 -19.67 14.93
C PHE A 257 -4.75 -19.43 15.52
N GLY A 258 -5.78 -19.74 14.73
CA GLY A 258 -7.20 -19.45 15.00
C GLY A 258 -7.68 -18.11 14.41
N PHE A 259 -6.78 -17.35 13.80
CA PHE A 259 -7.00 -16.07 13.12
C PHE A 259 -6.37 -16.04 11.72
N SER A 260 -5.87 -17.15 11.19
CA SER A 260 -5.16 -17.14 9.92
C SER A 260 -6.12 -16.94 8.76
N ALA A 261 -5.61 -16.35 7.68
CA ALA A 261 -6.39 -16.06 6.50
C ALA A 261 -6.96 -17.34 5.85
N PRO A 262 -8.19 -17.29 5.30
CA PRO A 262 -8.75 -18.37 4.49
C PRO A 262 -7.79 -18.77 3.38
N GLN A 263 -7.49 -20.06 3.27
CA GLN A 263 -6.47 -20.57 2.35
C GLN A 263 -6.76 -20.20 0.90
N ASP A 264 -8.02 -20.21 0.49
CA ASP A 264 -8.46 -19.86 -0.86
C ASP A 264 -8.25 -18.39 -1.23
N ARG A 265 -7.93 -17.51 -0.26
CA ARG A 265 -7.74 -16.07 -0.48
C ARG A 265 -6.32 -15.60 -0.23
N ARG A 266 -5.41 -16.47 0.20
CA ARG A 266 -4.01 -16.12 0.41
C ARG A 266 -3.32 -15.77 -0.91
N GLY A 267 -2.26 -14.97 -0.82
CA GLY A 267 -1.48 -14.52 -1.98
C GLY A 267 -1.01 -15.68 -2.88
N ASP A 268 -0.65 -16.82 -2.29
CA ASP A 268 -0.24 -18.04 -3.01
C ASP A 268 -1.35 -18.71 -3.83
N ARG A 269 -2.59 -18.19 -3.75
CA ARG A 269 -3.74 -18.61 -4.57
C ARG A 269 -4.24 -17.53 -5.52
N ILE A 270 -3.58 -16.37 -5.56
CA ILE A 270 -3.96 -15.22 -6.38
C ILE A 270 -2.89 -14.98 -7.43
N THR A 271 -3.32 -14.81 -8.68
CA THR A 271 -2.43 -14.55 -9.81
C THR A 271 -2.58 -13.14 -10.36
N ALA A 272 -1.46 -12.50 -10.69
CA ALA A 272 -1.40 -11.27 -11.46
C ALA A 272 -0.30 -11.39 -12.51
N ASP A 273 -0.59 -10.98 -13.76
CA ASP A 273 0.35 -11.10 -14.88
C ASP A 273 0.94 -12.52 -15.05
N GLY A 274 0.10 -13.55 -14.83
CA GLY A 274 0.51 -14.96 -14.89
C GLY A 274 1.40 -15.44 -13.73
N LYS A 275 1.76 -14.56 -12.79
CA LYS A 275 2.58 -14.87 -11.61
C LYS A 275 1.71 -15.02 -10.38
N THR A 276 2.15 -15.82 -9.41
CA THR A 276 1.48 -16.00 -8.12
C THR A 276 2.20 -15.20 -7.05
N PHE A 277 1.47 -14.66 -6.07
CA PHE A 277 2.09 -13.94 -4.96
C PHE A 277 2.63 -14.89 -3.88
N ARG A 278 3.72 -14.53 -3.22
CA ARG A 278 4.16 -15.18 -1.97
C ARG A 278 3.25 -14.76 -0.84
N PHE A 279 2.96 -15.69 0.08
CA PHE A 279 2.20 -15.40 1.30
C PHE A 279 2.98 -15.78 2.56
N THR A 280 3.47 -17.02 2.64
CA THR A 280 4.35 -17.45 3.73
C THR A 280 5.23 -18.59 3.29
N ASP A 281 6.37 -18.75 3.97
CA ASP A 281 7.27 -19.90 3.80
C ASP A 281 7.15 -20.89 4.97
N VAL A 282 6.20 -20.66 5.89
CA VAL A 282 6.01 -21.41 7.12
C VAL A 282 4.62 -22.00 7.15
N GLU A 283 4.53 -23.31 7.38
CA GLU A 283 3.28 -23.98 7.72
C GLU A 283 3.17 -24.19 9.24
N PHE A 284 1.96 -24.41 9.75
CA PHE A 284 1.78 -24.66 11.19
C PHE A 284 2.53 -25.90 11.70
N SER A 285 2.79 -26.87 10.81
CA SER A 285 3.58 -28.06 11.11
C SER A 285 5.07 -27.78 11.29
N ASP A 286 5.57 -26.64 10.80
CA ASP A 286 6.99 -26.29 10.89
C ASP A 286 7.35 -25.63 12.23
N LEU A 287 6.32 -25.20 12.98
CA LEU A 287 6.47 -24.51 14.26
C LEU A 287 7.11 -25.41 15.32
N GLY A 288 7.98 -24.81 16.14
CA GLY A 288 8.68 -25.51 17.22
C GLY A 288 7.76 -25.92 18.37
N ARG A 289 6.58 -25.29 18.50
CA ARG A 289 5.55 -25.65 19.47
C ARG A 289 4.15 -25.58 18.85
N ASP A 290 3.25 -26.44 19.32
CA ASP A 290 1.84 -26.37 18.98
C ASP A 290 1.21 -25.07 19.54
N PRO A 291 0.74 -24.13 18.70
CA PRO A 291 0.15 -22.88 19.16
C PRO A 291 -1.14 -23.05 19.97
N SER A 292 -1.82 -24.20 19.87
CA SER A 292 -3.01 -24.50 20.68
C SER A 292 -2.68 -24.72 22.15
N THR A 293 -1.41 -25.06 22.45
CA THR A 293 -0.90 -25.35 23.80
C THR A 293 -0.21 -24.16 24.45
N ALA A 294 -0.22 -23.00 23.79
CA ALA A 294 0.42 -21.79 24.33
C ALA A 294 -0.17 -21.43 25.71
N PRO A 295 0.68 -21.05 26.69
CA PRO A 295 0.19 -20.62 28.00
C PRO A 295 -0.69 -19.38 27.85
N GLY A 296 -1.64 -19.18 28.79
CA GLY A 296 -2.42 -17.95 28.82
C GLY A 296 -1.54 -16.72 29.03
N PHE A 297 -1.97 -15.55 28.53
CA PHE A 297 -1.19 -14.30 28.59
C PHE A 297 -0.75 -13.92 30.01
N SER A 298 -1.60 -14.14 31.02
CA SER A 298 -1.26 -13.88 32.43
C SER A 298 -0.13 -14.77 32.98
N GLY A 299 0.18 -15.88 32.31
CA GLY A 299 1.28 -16.78 32.64
C GLY A 299 2.61 -16.44 31.96
N LEU A 300 2.65 -15.41 31.11
CA LEU A 300 3.89 -14.98 30.46
C LEU A 300 4.77 -14.21 31.46
N THR A 301 5.96 -14.74 31.75
CA THR A 301 6.91 -14.16 32.71
C THR A 301 8.17 -13.57 32.07
N GLY A 302 8.34 -13.75 30.76
CA GLY A 302 9.57 -13.45 30.02
C GLY A 302 9.54 -12.16 29.20
N GLY A 303 8.83 -11.11 29.63
CA GLY A 303 8.70 -9.86 28.88
C GLY A 303 7.65 -8.92 29.45
N SER A 304 7.38 -7.81 28.76
CA SER A 304 6.42 -6.78 29.19
C SER A 304 5.67 -6.13 28.04
N LEU A 305 4.49 -5.59 28.35
CA LEU A 305 3.79 -4.68 27.44
C LEU A 305 4.50 -3.33 27.41
N LEU A 306 4.55 -2.70 26.24
CA LEU A 306 5.18 -1.40 26.04
C LEU A 306 4.15 -0.27 26.05
N SER A 307 4.52 0.84 26.70
CA SER A 307 3.88 2.13 26.50
C SER A 307 4.71 2.90 25.49
N LEU A 308 4.16 3.12 24.30
CA LEU A 308 4.87 3.70 23.17
C LEU A 308 4.43 5.13 22.97
N PHE A 309 5.40 6.05 22.99
CA PHE A 309 5.20 7.40 22.53
C PHE A 309 4.53 7.35 21.15
N ALA A 310 3.54 8.22 20.94
CA ALA A 310 2.75 8.28 19.72
C ALA A 310 1.81 7.12 19.40
N PHE A 311 1.94 5.92 19.95
CA PHE A 311 1.20 4.74 19.46
C PHE A 311 0.28 4.06 20.47
N THR A 312 0.62 4.04 21.78
CA THR A 312 -0.23 3.40 22.81
C THR A 312 -0.50 4.30 24.02
N ASN A 313 -1.66 4.12 24.64
CA ASN A 313 -2.01 4.82 25.88
C ASN A 313 -1.74 3.91 27.08
N GLY A 314 -0.48 3.87 27.51
CA GLY A 314 0.00 3.00 28.58
C GLY A 314 0.36 1.58 28.11
N ALA A 315 0.95 0.81 29.02
CA ALA A 315 1.37 -0.57 28.80
C ALA A 315 0.18 -1.55 28.99
N THR A 316 -0.85 -1.42 28.15
CA THR A 316 -2.09 -2.21 28.25
C THR A 316 -2.51 -2.79 26.91
N ILE A 317 -3.34 -3.85 26.96
CA ILE A 317 -4.03 -4.39 25.78
C ILE A 317 -5.41 -3.77 25.71
N VAL A 318 -5.79 -3.29 24.53
CA VAL A 318 -7.10 -2.70 24.25
C VAL A 318 -7.85 -3.50 23.17
N PRO A 319 -9.20 -3.49 23.16
CA PRO A 319 -9.96 -4.11 22.08
C PRO A 319 -9.80 -3.31 20.78
N GLY A 320 -9.89 -4.00 19.64
CA GLY A 320 -9.99 -3.37 18.34
C GLY A 320 -11.37 -2.81 18.05
N THR A 321 -11.48 -2.11 16.91
CA THR A 321 -12.73 -1.48 16.49
C THR A 321 -13.42 -2.26 15.37
N ALA A 322 -14.75 -2.34 15.41
CA ALA A 322 -15.54 -2.95 14.34
C ALA A 322 -15.44 -2.14 13.05
N PHE A 323 -14.95 -2.78 11.99
CA PHE A 323 -14.76 -2.14 10.68
C PHE A 323 -16.10 -1.80 10.01
N GLY A 324 -16.14 -0.69 9.26
CA GLY A 324 -17.34 -0.24 8.57
C GLY A 324 -18.34 0.48 9.47
N THR A 325 -17.91 0.83 10.68
CA THR A 325 -18.67 1.67 11.64
C THR A 325 -18.00 3.02 11.79
N ALA A 326 -18.75 4.03 12.26
CA ALA A 326 -18.19 5.35 12.55
C ALA A 326 -17.01 5.29 13.52
N ALA A 327 -17.02 4.36 14.48
CA ALA A 327 -15.91 4.16 15.41
C ALA A 327 -14.60 3.79 14.69
N SER A 328 -14.66 3.06 13.57
CA SER A 328 -13.46 2.75 12.77
C SER A 328 -12.96 3.92 11.92
N GLY A 329 -13.71 5.02 11.87
CA GLY A 329 -13.46 6.15 10.97
C GLY A 329 -13.83 5.90 9.52
N ILE A 330 -14.50 4.79 9.24
CA ILE A 330 -14.96 4.42 7.90
C ILE A 330 -16.38 3.88 8.01
N ALA A 331 -17.32 4.55 7.35
CA ALA A 331 -18.74 4.20 7.39
C ALA A 331 -19.35 4.20 5.98
N PRO A 332 -20.49 3.51 5.77
CA PRO A 332 -21.24 3.59 4.53
C PRO A 332 -21.60 5.03 4.18
N ALA A 333 -21.49 5.40 2.91
CA ALA A 333 -21.90 6.70 2.41
C ALA A 333 -23.42 6.71 2.19
N THR A 334 -24.16 7.43 3.03
CA THR A 334 -25.64 7.44 3.01
C THR A 334 -26.25 8.66 2.31
N THR A 335 -25.43 9.67 1.96
CA THR A 335 -25.90 10.93 1.37
C THR A 335 -25.35 11.15 -0.05
N GLU A 336 -24.09 11.59 -0.16
CA GLU A 336 -23.47 12.07 -1.41
C GLU A 336 -23.33 10.97 -2.50
N TYR A 337 -23.21 9.71 -2.06
CA TYR A 337 -22.93 8.54 -2.91
C TYR A 337 -23.91 7.39 -2.64
N ALA A 338 -25.12 7.71 -2.19
CA ALA A 338 -26.15 6.72 -1.91
C ALA A 338 -26.42 5.84 -3.15
N GLY A 339 -26.54 4.53 -2.94
CA GLY A 339 -26.79 3.54 -4.01
C GLY A 339 -25.57 3.09 -4.80
N LEU A 340 -24.36 3.60 -4.51
CA LEU A 340 -23.12 3.23 -5.21
C LEU A 340 -22.23 2.26 -4.43
N ASP A 341 -22.77 1.53 -3.43
CA ASP A 341 -22.01 0.65 -2.52
C ASP A 341 -20.73 1.31 -1.95
N ALA A 342 -20.85 2.61 -1.66
CA ALA A 342 -19.75 3.47 -1.28
C ALA A 342 -19.61 3.60 0.24
N PHE A 343 -18.38 3.84 0.66
CA PHE A 343 -17.96 4.17 2.02
C PHE A 343 -17.15 5.47 1.99
N VAL A 344 -17.12 6.17 3.11
CA VAL A 344 -16.38 7.43 3.29
C VAL A 344 -15.61 7.40 4.61
N LEU A 345 -14.59 8.24 4.70
CA LEU A 345 -13.95 8.54 5.97
C LEU A 345 -14.85 9.45 6.80
N VAL A 346 -15.04 9.12 8.06
CA VAL A 346 -15.84 9.92 9.00
C VAL A 346 -15.05 10.34 10.22
N ASP A 347 -15.45 11.45 10.82
CA ASP A 347 -14.94 11.92 12.11
C ASP A 347 -15.64 11.21 13.30
N ASP A 348 -15.37 11.69 14.51
CA ASP A 348 -15.93 11.15 15.75
C ASP A 348 -17.41 11.43 15.97
N GLN A 349 -17.98 12.37 15.21
CA GLN A 349 -19.42 12.59 15.15
C GLN A 349 -20.07 11.84 13.99
N GLY A 350 -19.31 10.99 13.28
CA GLY A 350 -19.77 10.23 12.13
C GLY A 350 -20.02 11.08 10.88
N GLN A 351 -19.53 12.33 10.84
CA GLN A 351 -19.66 13.20 9.67
C GLN A 351 -18.55 12.91 8.66
N PRO A 352 -18.84 12.96 7.34
CA PRO A 352 -17.82 12.76 6.32
C PRO A 352 -16.69 13.80 6.39
N ARG A 353 -15.44 13.34 6.50
CA ARG A 353 -14.25 14.21 6.60
C ARG A 353 -13.92 14.93 5.29
N TYR A 354 -14.30 14.34 4.16
CA TYR A 354 -13.97 14.83 2.81
C TYR A 354 -15.18 14.74 1.88
N ALA A 355 -16.30 15.33 2.31
CA ALA A 355 -17.47 15.54 1.43
C ALA A 355 -17.09 16.41 0.21
N PRO A 356 -17.77 16.24 -0.94
CA PRO A 356 -17.56 17.09 -2.11
C PRO A 356 -17.59 18.57 -1.78
N ARG A 357 -16.58 19.30 -2.25
CA ARG A 357 -16.51 20.76 -2.12
C ARG A 357 -15.86 21.41 -3.34
N SER A 358 -16.14 22.68 -3.55
CA SER A 358 -15.50 23.47 -4.60
C SER A 358 -14.03 23.71 -4.30
N SER A 359 -13.21 23.79 -5.34
CA SER A 359 -11.82 24.20 -5.24
C SER A 359 -11.70 25.66 -4.77
N GLY A 360 -10.66 25.95 -4.00
CA GLY A 360 -10.26 27.31 -3.65
C GLY A 360 -9.48 28.03 -4.76
N VAL A 361 -9.14 27.33 -5.84
CA VAL A 361 -8.38 27.87 -6.98
C VAL A 361 -9.34 28.59 -7.94
N ALA A 362 -8.90 29.71 -8.50
CA ALA A 362 -9.68 30.49 -9.48
C ALA A 362 -10.04 29.63 -10.69
N GLN A 363 -11.32 29.64 -11.08
CA GLN A 363 -11.84 28.77 -12.16
C GLN A 363 -11.54 27.27 -11.91
N GLY A 364 -11.50 26.84 -10.64
CA GLY A 364 -11.33 25.43 -10.28
C GLY A 364 -12.61 24.61 -10.43
N LEU A 365 -12.58 23.38 -9.93
CA LEU A 365 -13.73 22.48 -9.92
C LEU A 365 -14.81 22.98 -8.94
N THR A 366 -16.07 22.90 -9.36
CA THR A 366 -17.23 23.17 -8.50
C THR A 366 -17.59 21.93 -7.66
N THR A 367 -18.33 22.12 -6.57
CA THR A 367 -18.85 21.02 -5.75
C THR A 367 -19.64 19.99 -6.57
N ALA A 368 -20.43 20.44 -7.56
CA ALA A 368 -21.20 19.55 -8.43
C ALA A 368 -20.31 18.71 -9.36
N GLU A 369 -19.26 19.31 -9.93
CA GLU A 369 -18.27 18.61 -10.76
C GLU A 369 -17.50 17.57 -9.95
N VAL A 370 -17.00 17.96 -8.76
CA VAL A 370 -16.28 17.05 -7.85
C VAL A 370 -17.15 15.87 -7.45
N ARG A 371 -18.39 16.12 -7.02
CA ARG A 371 -19.36 15.07 -6.69
C ARG A 371 -19.55 14.12 -7.86
N ARG A 372 -19.76 14.64 -9.07
CA ARG A 372 -20.03 13.81 -10.25
C ARG A 372 -18.82 12.97 -10.65
N ILE A 373 -17.61 13.52 -10.59
CA ILE A 373 -16.36 12.78 -10.84
C ILE A 373 -16.29 11.55 -9.94
N VAL A 374 -16.54 11.70 -8.63
CA VAL A 374 -16.48 10.58 -7.69
C VAL A 374 -17.63 9.58 -7.92
N GLN A 375 -18.84 10.06 -8.22
CA GLN A 375 -19.99 9.19 -8.54
C GLN A 375 -19.73 8.32 -9.78
N GLU A 376 -19.14 8.89 -10.83
CA GLU A 376 -18.81 8.16 -12.05
C GLU A 376 -17.64 7.19 -11.84
N ALA A 377 -16.60 7.60 -11.11
CA ALA A 377 -15.51 6.70 -10.74
C ALA A 377 -16.02 5.51 -9.90
N LEU A 378 -16.89 5.73 -8.92
CA LEU A 378 -17.56 4.65 -8.17
C LEU A 378 -18.40 3.76 -9.09
N THR A 379 -19.11 4.34 -10.06
CA THR A 379 -19.92 3.58 -11.04
C THR A 379 -19.05 2.69 -11.93
N VAL A 380 -17.90 3.20 -12.40
CA VAL A 380 -16.93 2.41 -13.18
C VAL A 380 -16.33 1.31 -12.30
N ALA A 381 -15.92 1.63 -11.07
CA ALA A 381 -15.41 0.65 -10.10
C ALA A 381 -16.43 -0.47 -9.81
N ASN A 382 -17.71 -0.11 -9.68
CA ASN A 382 -18.81 -1.07 -9.46
C ASN A 382 -19.06 -2.02 -10.62
N ARG A 383 -18.58 -1.68 -11.82
CA ARG A 383 -18.66 -2.54 -13.00
C ARG A 383 -17.36 -3.27 -13.30
N ALA A 384 -16.24 -2.77 -12.80
CA ALA A 384 -14.91 -3.31 -13.09
C ALA A 384 -14.67 -4.66 -12.43
N ARG A 385 -14.05 -5.58 -13.16
CA ARG A 385 -13.59 -6.87 -12.63
C ARG A 385 -12.33 -6.67 -11.82
N ALA A 386 -12.30 -7.31 -10.66
CA ALA A 386 -11.13 -7.34 -9.81
C ALA A 386 -10.00 -8.20 -10.38
N GLN A 387 -8.75 -7.79 -10.16
CA GLN A 387 -7.54 -8.52 -10.49
C GLN A 387 -7.11 -9.46 -9.36
N ILE A 388 -7.17 -8.99 -8.12
CA ILE A 388 -6.49 -9.64 -6.98
C ILE A 388 -7.46 -10.21 -5.97
N ARG A 389 -8.64 -10.67 -6.40
CA ARG A 389 -9.71 -11.07 -5.48
C ARG A 389 -10.26 -12.45 -5.82
N ARG A 390 -10.63 -13.16 -4.77
CA ARG A 390 -11.37 -14.42 -4.84
C ARG A 390 -12.70 -14.29 -4.09
N PRO A 391 -13.79 -14.88 -4.62
CA PRO A 391 -13.88 -15.58 -5.90
C PRO A 391 -13.58 -14.68 -7.10
N THR A 392 -13.06 -15.27 -8.18
CA THR A 392 -12.82 -14.55 -9.43
C THR A 392 -14.14 -13.98 -9.97
N ASN A 393 -14.09 -12.91 -10.76
CA ASN A 393 -15.26 -12.13 -11.18
C ASN A 393 -15.96 -11.36 -10.06
N SER A 394 -15.28 -11.09 -8.94
CA SER A 394 -15.73 -10.07 -8.00
C SER A 394 -15.48 -8.66 -8.54
N GLN A 395 -16.21 -7.70 -7.99
CA GLN A 395 -16.03 -6.28 -8.27
C GLN A 395 -14.67 -5.76 -7.78
N ALA A 396 -14.02 -4.90 -8.58
CA ALA A 396 -12.85 -4.14 -8.15
C ALA A 396 -13.18 -3.27 -6.92
N ARG A 397 -12.29 -3.26 -5.93
CA ARG A 397 -12.46 -2.46 -4.71
C ARG A 397 -11.36 -1.42 -4.57
N VAL A 398 -11.71 -0.15 -4.63
CA VAL A 398 -10.77 0.98 -4.72
C VAL A 398 -11.16 2.16 -3.83
N SER A 399 -10.16 2.96 -3.46
CA SER A 399 -10.32 4.31 -2.94
C SER A 399 -10.14 5.32 -4.06
N ILE A 400 -10.90 6.41 -4.02
CA ILE A 400 -10.98 7.44 -5.06
C ILE A 400 -10.84 8.80 -4.38
N THR A 401 -9.92 9.62 -4.88
CA THR A 401 -9.65 10.96 -4.34
C THR A 401 -9.57 11.98 -5.45
N VAL A 402 -10.21 13.14 -5.25
CA VAL A 402 -10.11 14.30 -6.15
C VAL A 402 -9.41 15.43 -5.41
N VAL A 403 -8.44 16.07 -6.06
CA VAL A 403 -7.70 17.22 -5.54
C VAL A 403 -7.75 18.39 -6.53
N ASP A 404 -7.56 19.62 -6.04
CA ASP A 404 -7.23 20.75 -6.89
C ASP A 404 -5.71 20.90 -7.10
N THR A 405 -5.30 21.93 -7.85
CA THR A 405 -3.88 22.19 -8.18
C THR A 405 -3.01 22.58 -7.00
N SER A 406 -3.61 22.97 -5.87
CA SER A 406 -2.89 23.20 -4.62
C SER A 406 -2.65 21.92 -3.82
N GLY A 407 -3.10 20.75 -4.32
CA GLY A 407 -3.05 19.47 -3.62
C GLY A 407 -4.13 19.32 -2.56
N THR A 408 -5.12 20.21 -2.54
CA THR A 408 -6.19 20.23 -1.54
C THR A 408 -7.26 19.19 -1.87
N VAL A 409 -7.61 18.32 -0.90
CA VAL A 409 -8.61 17.25 -1.08
C VAL A 409 -10.01 17.83 -1.25
N LEU A 410 -10.63 17.65 -2.43
CA LEU A 410 -11.98 18.12 -2.74
C LEU A 410 -13.05 17.07 -2.47
N ALA A 411 -12.71 15.80 -2.58
CA ALA A 411 -13.55 14.68 -2.18
C ALA A 411 -12.72 13.40 -2.01
N LEU A 412 -13.18 12.53 -1.12
CA LEU A 412 -12.68 11.15 -1.03
C LEU A 412 -13.84 10.20 -0.76
N ALA A 413 -13.93 9.14 -1.56
CA ALA A 413 -14.82 8.01 -1.33
C ALA A 413 -14.08 6.70 -1.63
N ARG A 414 -14.67 5.59 -1.24
CA ARG A 414 -14.16 4.26 -1.57
C ARG A 414 -15.31 3.30 -1.78
N THR A 415 -15.09 2.26 -2.56
CA THR A 415 -16.01 1.13 -2.58
C THR A 415 -15.91 0.37 -1.26
N ARG A 416 -16.95 -0.36 -0.90
CA ARG A 416 -16.91 -1.38 0.15
C ARG A 416 -15.64 -2.23 0.06
N ASP A 417 -15.04 -2.54 1.21
CA ASP A 417 -13.92 -3.47 1.34
C ASP A 417 -12.68 -3.19 0.45
N ALA A 418 -12.52 -1.96 -0.04
CA ALA A 418 -11.25 -1.55 -0.67
C ALA A 418 -10.08 -1.74 0.31
N PRO A 419 -8.91 -2.22 -0.09
CA PRO A 419 -7.75 -2.26 0.80
C PRO A 419 -7.46 -0.87 1.41
N ILE A 420 -7.13 -0.81 2.70
CA ILE A 420 -6.98 0.47 3.42
C ILE A 420 -5.76 1.25 2.92
N PHE A 421 -4.70 0.56 2.50
CA PHE A 421 -3.52 1.22 1.93
C PHE A 421 -3.90 2.15 0.77
N GLY A 422 -4.97 1.82 0.03
CA GLY A 422 -5.44 2.59 -1.11
C GLY A 422 -5.87 4.02 -0.77
N LEU A 423 -6.20 4.34 0.48
CA LEU A 423 -6.64 5.68 0.89
C LEU A 423 -5.57 6.75 0.66
N ASP A 424 -4.43 6.61 1.33
CA ASP A 424 -3.31 7.56 1.22
C ASP A 424 -2.69 7.50 -0.19
N VAL A 425 -2.60 6.29 -0.75
CA VAL A 425 -2.03 6.06 -2.10
C VAL A 425 -2.89 6.73 -3.18
N ALA A 426 -4.22 6.64 -3.14
CA ALA A 426 -5.09 7.32 -4.10
C ALA A 426 -4.89 8.84 -4.05
N LEU A 427 -4.72 9.40 -2.84
CA LEU A 427 -4.38 10.82 -2.67
C LEU A 427 -2.99 11.15 -3.23
N GLN A 428 -1.96 10.35 -2.94
CA GLN A 428 -0.61 10.55 -3.49
C GLN A 428 -0.62 10.49 -5.03
N LYS A 429 -1.36 9.56 -5.64
CA LYS A 429 -1.52 9.46 -7.11
C LYS A 429 -2.18 10.70 -7.70
N ALA A 430 -3.25 11.19 -7.10
CA ALA A 430 -3.93 12.42 -7.53
C ALA A 430 -2.97 13.62 -7.46
N ARG A 431 -2.29 13.80 -6.32
CA ARG A 431 -1.32 14.87 -6.11
C ARG A 431 -0.14 14.78 -7.05
N THR A 432 0.35 13.57 -7.33
CA THR A 432 1.44 13.34 -8.29
C THR A 432 1.05 13.80 -9.68
N ALA A 433 -0.11 13.37 -10.18
CA ALA A 433 -0.60 13.74 -11.51
C ALA A 433 -0.84 15.26 -11.63
N SER A 434 -1.40 15.89 -10.59
CA SER A 434 -1.57 17.35 -10.55
C SER A 434 -0.21 18.05 -10.52
N PHE A 435 0.67 17.70 -9.58
CA PHE A 435 1.93 18.40 -9.35
C PHE A 435 2.86 18.34 -10.54
N MET A 436 3.06 17.16 -11.13
CA MET A 436 3.95 16.99 -12.28
C MET A 436 3.45 17.71 -13.53
N SER A 437 2.15 18.05 -13.58
CA SER A 437 1.53 18.81 -14.67
C SER A 437 1.52 20.34 -14.44
N LEU A 438 2.04 20.83 -13.30
CA LEU A 438 2.13 22.27 -13.02
C LEU A 438 3.26 22.95 -13.81
N SER A 439 3.05 24.22 -14.14
CA SER A 439 4.10 25.08 -14.72
C SER A 439 5.23 25.43 -13.73
N THR A 440 5.00 25.21 -12.44
CA THR A 440 5.92 25.60 -11.36
C THR A 440 6.57 24.41 -10.66
N ALA A 441 6.38 23.18 -11.15
CA ALA A 441 6.89 21.98 -10.47
C ALA A 441 8.41 22.01 -10.32
N ALA A 442 9.15 22.33 -11.39
CA ALA A 442 10.60 22.47 -11.37
C ALA A 442 11.07 23.56 -10.38
N GLN A 443 10.38 24.70 -10.34
CA GLN A 443 10.68 25.79 -9.41
C GLN A 443 10.45 25.37 -7.95
N GLN A 444 9.32 24.72 -7.67
CA GLN A 444 8.97 24.24 -6.33
C GLN A 444 9.96 23.18 -5.85
N LEU A 445 10.31 22.21 -6.70
CA LEU A 445 11.33 21.20 -6.41
C LEU A 445 12.70 21.82 -6.15
N SER A 446 13.07 22.85 -6.93
CA SER A 446 14.37 23.50 -6.81
C SER A 446 14.49 24.40 -5.57
N ALA A 447 13.37 24.84 -5.01
CA ALA A 447 13.31 25.66 -3.80
C ALA A 447 13.38 24.84 -2.51
N LEU A 448 13.35 23.51 -2.59
CA LEU A 448 13.42 22.64 -1.43
C LEU A 448 14.79 22.72 -0.75
N PRO A 449 14.84 22.60 0.59
CA PRO A 449 16.12 22.46 1.29
C PRO A 449 16.84 21.19 0.85
N PRO A 450 18.19 21.13 1.00
CA PRO A 450 18.93 19.92 0.70
C PRO A 450 18.40 18.70 1.46
N VAL A 451 18.43 17.54 0.80
CA VAL A 451 18.16 16.24 1.42
C VAL A 451 19.37 15.84 2.23
N VAL A 452 19.18 15.48 3.50
CA VAL A 452 20.25 15.16 4.45
C VAL A 452 20.05 13.74 4.95
N TYR A 453 20.80 12.79 4.36
CA TYR A 453 20.79 11.40 4.82
C TYR A 453 21.39 11.21 6.21
N LEU A 454 21.03 10.13 6.88
CA LEU A 454 21.63 9.72 8.15
C LEU A 454 22.76 8.71 7.90
N SER A 455 23.80 8.74 8.75
CA SER A 455 24.71 7.61 8.92
C SER A 455 23.96 6.44 9.58
N PRO A 456 24.56 5.24 9.62
CA PRO A 456 24.00 4.12 10.38
C PRO A 456 23.62 4.48 11.82
N THR A 457 24.47 5.28 12.48
CA THR A 457 24.31 5.72 13.87
C THR A 457 23.42 6.97 14.05
N GLY A 458 22.80 7.47 12.97
CA GLY A 458 21.89 8.62 13.03
C GLY A 458 22.55 10.00 12.88
N ALA A 459 23.83 10.08 12.53
CA ALA A 459 24.50 11.36 12.29
C ALA A 459 24.18 11.90 10.90
N ALA A 460 23.80 13.17 10.80
CA ALA A 460 23.54 13.84 9.52
C ALA A 460 24.77 13.77 8.59
N GLN A 461 24.53 13.38 7.34
CA GLN A 461 25.52 13.33 6.25
C GLN A 461 25.49 14.62 5.41
N PRO A 462 26.50 14.89 4.57
CA PRO A 462 26.45 16.00 3.63
C PRO A 462 25.19 15.96 2.77
N GLY A 463 24.45 17.07 2.71
CA GLY A 463 23.20 17.14 1.98
C GLY A 463 23.39 17.38 0.48
N PHE A 464 22.38 17.04 -0.32
CA PHE A 464 22.34 17.29 -1.77
C PHE A 464 21.03 17.97 -2.19
N SER A 465 21.08 18.72 -3.31
CA SER A 465 19.91 19.44 -3.81
C SER A 465 19.03 18.56 -4.71
N ILE A 466 17.71 18.63 -4.51
CA ILE A 466 16.70 18.05 -5.41
C ILE A 466 16.82 18.63 -6.83
N ALA A 467 17.18 19.90 -6.97
CA ALA A 467 17.34 20.56 -8.27
C ALA A 467 18.40 19.86 -9.12
N THR A 468 19.57 19.60 -8.53
CA THR A 468 20.70 18.98 -9.22
C THR A 468 20.53 17.46 -9.35
N ALA A 469 19.87 16.81 -8.39
CA ALA A 469 19.68 15.37 -8.40
C ALA A 469 18.55 14.91 -9.32
N TYR A 470 17.51 15.73 -9.54
CA TYR A 470 16.30 15.31 -10.24
C TYR A 470 15.83 16.30 -11.31
N VAL A 471 15.71 17.60 -11.01
CA VAL A 471 15.13 18.57 -11.97
C VAL A 471 16.01 18.71 -13.22
N ALA A 472 17.29 18.99 -13.06
CA ALA A 472 18.21 19.12 -14.19
C ALA A 472 18.38 17.81 -14.99
N PRO A 473 18.60 16.64 -14.36
CA PRO A 473 18.61 15.36 -15.07
C PRO A 473 17.32 15.06 -15.82
N THR A 474 16.15 15.39 -15.27
CA THR A 474 14.87 15.18 -15.94
C THR A 474 14.76 16.03 -17.21
N ARG A 475 15.09 17.32 -17.15
CA ARG A 475 15.08 18.20 -18.33
C ARG A 475 16.06 17.71 -19.41
N SER A 476 17.24 17.24 -18.99
CA SER A 476 18.23 16.64 -19.88
C SER A 476 17.71 15.35 -20.55
N PHE A 477 17.11 14.46 -19.77
CA PHE A 477 16.57 13.18 -20.22
C PHE A 477 15.52 13.34 -21.33
N PHE A 478 14.68 14.36 -21.25
CA PHE A 478 13.71 14.67 -22.31
C PHE A 478 14.25 15.59 -23.40
N GLY A 479 15.44 16.17 -23.25
CA GLY A 479 15.94 17.23 -24.14
C GLY A 479 15.06 18.48 -24.12
N ARG A 480 14.43 18.79 -22.99
CA ARG A 480 13.38 19.81 -22.85
C ARG A 480 13.59 20.65 -21.60
N THR A 481 13.88 21.93 -21.76
CA THR A 481 14.07 22.87 -20.64
C THR A 481 12.76 23.27 -19.96
N ASP A 482 11.62 23.03 -20.61
CA ASP A 482 10.27 23.33 -20.13
C ASP A 482 9.58 22.13 -19.47
N PHE A 483 10.23 20.95 -19.43
CA PHE A 483 9.69 19.79 -18.71
C PHE A 483 9.64 20.07 -17.20
N LEU A 484 8.51 19.71 -16.55
CA LEU A 484 8.11 20.16 -15.21
C LEU A 484 7.90 21.68 -15.08
N GLY A 485 7.69 22.36 -16.20
CA GLY A 485 7.48 23.80 -16.26
C GLY A 485 8.76 24.60 -16.54
N GLY A 486 8.58 25.77 -17.18
CA GLY A 486 9.68 26.69 -17.52
C GLY A 486 10.10 27.58 -16.33
N ASP A 487 11.34 28.03 -16.35
CA ASP A 487 11.87 28.91 -15.30
C ASP A 487 11.11 30.25 -15.29
N GLY A 488 10.55 30.61 -14.14
CA GLY A 488 9.76 31.83 -13.96
C GLY A 488 8.32 31.77 -14.51
N ALA A 489 7.81 30.58 -14.87
CA ALA A 489 6.42 30.44 -15.29
C ALA A 489 5.45 30.86 -14.16
N PRO A 490 4.35 31.57 -14.48
CA PRO A 490 3.41 32.01 -13.47
C PRO A 490 2.70 30.81 -12.85
N ALA A 491 2.42 30.89 -11.54
CA ALA A 491 1.72 29.84 -10.80
C ALA A 491 0.30 29.53 -11.33
N SER A 492 -0.29 30.45 -12.09
CA SER A 492 -1.58 30.27 -12.76
C SER A 492 -1.50 29.55 -14.10
N ALA A 493 -0.31 29.33 -14.66
CA ALA A 493 -0.14 28.59 -15.91
C ALA A 493 -0.15 27.08 -15.69
N SER A 494 -0.53 26.35 -16.74
CA SER A 494 -0.35 24.89 -16.79
C SER A 494 1.03 24.55 -17.32
N GLY A 495 1.56 23.40 -16.91
CA GLY A 495 2.77 22.86 -17.52
C GLY A 495 2.52 22.50 -18.99
N PRO A 496 3.58 22.39 -19.80
CA PRO A 496 3.45 22.06 -21.23
C PRO A 496 2.94 20.64 -21.48
N PHE A 497 2.97 19.78 -20.46
CA PHE A 497 2.55 18.39 -20.55
C PHE A 497 1.61 18.00 -19.41
N ALA A 498 0.58 17.23 -19.76
CA ALA A 498 -0.22 16.48 -18.81
C ALA A 498 0.50 15.17 -18.47
N ILE A 499 0.90 15.01 -17.22
CA ILE A 499 1.67 13.86 -16.74
C ILE A 499 0.81 13.05 -15.78
N SER A 500 0.50 11.81 -16.14
CA SER A 500 -0.23 10.87 -15.28
C SER A 500 0.72 10.18 -14.28
N ALA A 501 0.14 9.56 -13.24
CA ALA A 501 0.92 8.74 -12.30
C ALA A 501 1.60 7.55 -13.00
N ARG A 502 1.00 7.02 -14.09
CA ARG A 502 1.65 5.98 -14.92
C ARG A 502 2.91 6.50 -15.62
N ALA A 503 2.84 7.69 -16.22
CA ALA A 503 3.98 8.27 -16.89
C ALA A 503 5.13 8.54 -15.90
N VAL A 504 4.80 9.03 -14.70
CA VAL A 504 5.76 9.15 -13.59
C VAL A 504 6.39 7.79 -13.25
N GLY A 505 5.57 6.75 -13.11
CA GLY A 505 6.06 5.40 -12.83
C GLY A 505 6.99 4.84 -13.91
N ASN A 506 6.80 5.21 -15.20
CA ASN A 506 7.73 4.80 -16.25
C ASN A 506 9.13 5.38 -16.07
N ILE A 507 9.24 6.62 -15.58
CA ILE A 507 10.52 7.33 -15.41
C ILE A 507 11.10 7.27 -13.99
N ALA A 508 10.44 6.52 -13.10
CA ALA A 508 10.88 6.28 -11.72
C ALA A 508 11.45 4.86 -11.53
N ARG A 509 11.96 4.25 -12.61
CA ARG A 509 12.52 2.90 -12.60
C ARG A 509 14.04 2.88 -12.54
N PRO A 510 14.64 1.89 -11.87
CA PRO A 510 16.10 1.72 -11.87
C PRO A 510 16.65 1.33 -13.25
N PHE A 511 15.78 0.86 -14.14
CA PHE A 511 16.04 0.58 -15.55
C PHE A 511 14.97 1.26 -16.42
N PHE A 512 15.39 1.98 -17.45
CA PHE A 512 14.50 2.65 -18.40
C PHE A 512 14.76 2.16 -19.84
N PRO A 513 13.74 1.58 -20.50
CA PRO A 513 12.41 1.27 -19.99
C PRO A 513 12.40 0.14 -18.96
N ASP A 514 11.30 0.10 -18.18
CA ASP A 514 11.05 -0.93 -17.17
C ASP A 514 11.21 -2.34 -17.75
N GLY A 515 11.91 -3.21 -17.02
CA GLY A 515 12.18 -4.59 -17.42
C GLY A 515 13.28 -4.80 -18.47
N LEU A 516 14.01 -3.75 -18.91
CA LEU A 516 15.22 -3.92 -19.73
C LEU A 516 16.48 -3.71 -18.89
N ASP A 517 16.99 -4.80 -18.31
CA ASP A 517 18.15 -4.80 -17.44
C ASP A 517 19.40 -4.21 -18.12
N GLY A 518 20.22 -3.51 -17.32
CA GLY A 518 21.47 -2.91 -17.79
C GLY A 518 21.31 -1.61 -18.57
N THR A 519 20.08 -1.14 -18.78
CA THR A 519 19.80 0.22 -19.27
C THR A 519 20.04 1.26 -18.17
N ASN A 520 20.09 2.55 -18.56
CA ASN A 520 20.14 3.65 -17.60
C ASN A 520 18.84 3.74 -16.81
N ASN A 521 18.88 4.35 -15.62
CA ASN A 521 17.68 4.61 -14.84
C ASN A 521 16.82 5.74 -15.43
N GLY A 522 15.54 5.71 -15.10
CA GLY A 522 14.68 6.87 -15.31
C GLY A 522 15.08 8.03 -14.40
N PRO A 523 14.86 9.29 -14.80
CA PRO A 523 15.36 10.48 -14.11
C PRO A 523 14.80 10.72 -12.70
N PHE A 524 13.75 10.01 -12.29
CA PHE A 524 13.22 10.05 -10.91
C PHE A 524 13.73 8.92 -10.02
N SER A 525 14.46 7.96 -10.58
CA SER A 525 15.08 6.85 -9.83
C SER A 525 16.54 7.15 -9.53
N LYS A 526 17.08 6.48 -8.51
CA LYS A 526 18.55 6.29 -8.41
C LYS A 526 19.03 5.33 -9.52
N PRO A 527 20.29 5.42 -9.96
CA PRO A 527 20.90 4.39 -10.81
C PRO A 527 20.96 3.06 -10.07
N PHE A 528 20.77 1.94 -10.77
CA PHE A 528 20.66 0.61 -10.13
C PHE A 528 21.78 0.25 -9.12
N PRO A 529 23.07 0.59 -9.35
CA PRO A 529 24.13 0.37 -8.36
C PRO A 529 23.96 1.11 -7.03
N ALA A 530 23.15 2.17 -6.99
CA ALA A 530 22.83 2.95 -5.80
C ALA A 530 21.35 2.88 -5.40
N TRP A 531 20.54 2.11 -6.12
CA TRP A 531 19.09 1.99 -5.91
C TRP A 531 18.75 0.87 -4.93
N SER A 532 17.68 1.00 -4.16
CA SER A 532 17.01 -0.14 -3.54
C SER A 532 15.57 0.25 -3.22
N PRO A 533 14.74 -0.70 -2.74
CA PRO A 533 13.43 -0.35 -2.19
C PRO A 533 13.50 0.63 -0.99
N PHE A 534 14.67 0.86 -0.40
CA PHE A 534 14.92 1.82 0.68
C PHE A 534 15.73 3.05 0.25
N THR A 535 16.06 3.18 -1.03
CA THR A 535 16.64 4.38 -1.66
C THR A 535 16.21 4.48 -3.13
N ASP A 536 14.91 4.67 -3.34
CA ASP A 536 14.29 4.52 -4.66
C ASP A 536 14.53 5.73 -5.59
N GLY A 537 14.65 6.94 -5.04
CA GLY A 537 14.89 8.16 -5.80
C GLY A 537 14.08 9.33 -5.28
N LEU A 538 13.46 10.08 -6.19
CA LEU A 538 12.72 11.31 -5.88
C LEU A 538 11.58 11.05 -4.88
N GLN A 539 10.95 9.88 -4.92
CA GLN A 539 9.85 9.53 -4.02
C GLN A 539 10.28 9.58 -2.55
N LEU A 540 11.29 8.81 -2.17
CA LEU A 540 11.85 8.87 -0.81
C LEU A 540 12.48 10.23 -0.52
N ASP A 541 13.27 10.77 -1.46
CA ASP A 541 14.07 11.98 -1.20
C ASP A 541 13.23 13.21 -0.89
N LEU A 542 12.01 13.29 -1.44
CA LEU A 542 11.05 14.32 -1.08
C LEU A 542 10.59 14.21 0.38
N ALA A 543 10.46 12.99 0.90
CA ALA A 543 9.95 12.73 2.25
C ALA A 543 11.03 12.51 3.31
N TYR A 544 12.29 12.29 2.90
CA TYR A 544 13.35 11.78 3.75
C TYR A 544 13.59 12.63 5.00
N ASN A 545 13.75 13.94 4.80
CA ASN A 545 14.02 14.88 5.90
C ASN A 545 12.88 14.90 6.94
N GLN A 546 11.64 14.63 6.53
CA GLN A 546 10.48 14.57 7.43
C GLN A 546 10.43 13.24 8.16
N ILE A 547 10.72 12.14 7.46
CA ILE A 547 10.79 10.80 8.06
C ILE A 547 11.85 10.77 9.18
N THR A 548 13.03 11.36 8.96
CA THR A 548 14.09 11.42 9.98
C THR A 548 13.75 12.34 11.16
N GLN A 549 13.01 13.43 10.91
CA GLN A 549 12.47 14.29 11.97
C GLN A 549 11.46 13.54 12.84
N ILE A 550 10.58 12.74 12.24
CA ILE A 550 9.63 11.88 12.96
C ILE A 550 10.36 10.82 13.79
N LEU A 551 11.39 10.18 13.22
CA LEU A 551 12.22 9.23 13.96
C LEU A 551 12.89 9.90 15.17
N THR A 552 13.45 11.10 14.98
CA THR A 552 14.07 11.87 16.07
C THR A 552 13.06 12.23 17.15
N ALA A 553 11.85 12.67 16.75
CA ALA A 553 10.75 12.96 17.66
C ALA A 553 10.38 11.73 18.51
N TYR A 554 10.31 10.56 17.90
CA TYR A 554 10.06 9.31 18.61
C TYR A 554 11.19 8.97 19.61
N LEU A 555 12.44 8.99 19.16
CA LEU A 555 13.61 8.66 19.99
C LEU A 555 13.79 9.61 21.17
N THR A 556 13.35 10.86 21.03
CA THR A 556 13.43 11.90 22.08
C THR A 556 12.14 12.06 22.87
N ALA A 557 11.09 11.28 22.55
CA ALA A 557 9.74 11.39 23.12
C ALA A 557 9.19 12.83 23.06
N ASN A 558 9.48 13.56 21.98
CA ASN A 558 9.07 14.95 21.76
C ASN A 558 8.04 15.02 20.62
N ALA A 559 6.80 15.46 20.91
CA ALA A 559 5.73 15.53 19.92
C ALA A 559 5.82 16.73 18.97
N ASN A 560 6.55 17.79 19.35
CA ASN A 560 6.56 19.04 18.59
C ASN A 560 6.94 18.84 17.12
N PRO A 561 8.00 18.08 16.74
CA PRO A 561 8.32 17.90 15.34
C PRO A 561 7.21 17.18 14.57
N ILE A 562 6.49 16.22 15.16
CA ILE A 562 5.39 15.53 14.48
C ILE A 562 4.22 16.50 14.26
N LEU A 563 3.88 17.30 15.28
CA LEU A 563 2.79 18.29 15.21
C LEU A 563 3.12 19.42 14.24
N GLU A 564 4.38 19.86 14.20
CA GLU A 564 4.87 20.87 13.26
C GLU A 564 4.77 20.40 11.81
N LEU A 565 4.84 19.10 11.52
CA LEU A 565 4.75 18.58 10.14
C LEU A 565 3.32 18.45 9.62
N ARG A 566 2.33 18.62 10.50
CA ARG A 566 0.93 18.32 10.22
C ARG A 566 0.14 19.60 9.87
N PRO A 567 -0.98 19.48 9.11
CA PRO A 567 -1.84 20.62 8.78
C PRO A 567 -2.37 21.38 9.99
N GLU A 568 -2.50 20.71 11.13
CA GLU A 568 -2.92 21.27 12.41
C GLU A 568 -1.89 22.26 13.01
N GLY A 569 -0.66 22.30 12.47
CA GLY A 569 0.42 23.25 12.80
C GLY A 569 0.64 24.33 11.73
N THR A 570 1.90 24.61 11.37
CA THR A 570 2.29 25.68 10.42
C THR A 570 2.80 25.19 9.04
N ASN A 571 2.71 23.90 8.72
CA ASN A 571 3.58 23.30 7.69
C ASN A 571 2.88 22.46 6.60
N LEU A 572 3.70 22.11 5.60
CA LEU A 572 3.40 21.65 4.25
C LEU A 572 3.42 20.10 4.10
N GLY A 573 3.33 19.34 5.20
CA GLY A 573 3.32 17.87 5.19
C GLY A 573 4.69 17.18 5.07
N CYS A 574 4.69 15.91 4.69
CA CYS A 574 5.85 15.04 4.47
C CYS A 574 6.88 15.57 3.47
N THR A 575 6.53 16.46 2.55
CA THR A 575 7.44 16.87 1.45
C THR A 575 7.88 18.31 1.50
N ARG A 576 7.37 19.08 2.47
CA ARG A 576 7.41 20.54 2.46
C ARG A 576 6.83 21.21 1.20
N LEU A 577 6.01 20.49 0.43
CA LEU A 577 5.31 21.02 -0.74
C LEU A 577 3.80 20.94 -0.52
N ALA A 578 3.11 22.07 -0.60
CA ALA A 578 1.66 22.15 -0.39
C ALA A 578 0.87 21.22 -1.33
N SER A 579 1.36 21.05 -2.56
CA SER A 579 0.75 20.29 -3.65
C SER A 579 0.89 18.77 -3.49
N VAL A 580 1.89 18.29 -2.74
CA VAL A 580 2.20 16.87 -2.53
C VAL A 580 2.46 16.57 -1.05
N LYS A 581 1.59 17.08 -0.15
CA LYS A 581 1.81 17.06 1.31
C LYS A 581 2.09 15.66 1.88
N ASN A 582 1.44 14.62 1.37
CA ASN A 582 1.63 13.26 1.85
C ASN A 582 2.65 12.44 1.01
N GLY A 583 3.40 13.08 0.11
CA GLY A 583 4.31 12.41 -0.81
C GLY A 583 3.77 12.31 -2.24
N ILE A 584 4.54 11.62 -3.08
CA ILE A 584 4.17 11.25 -4.45
C ILE A 584 4.05 9.73 -4.53
N GLN A 585 3.35 9.24 -5.56
CA GLN A 585 3.30 7.82 -5.89
C GLN A 585 3.78 7.59 -7.32
N ILE A 586 4.64 6.58 -7.47
CA ILE A 586 5.33 6.27 -8.74
C ILE A 586 4.76 5.02 -9.44
N PHE A 587 3.45 4.79 -9.32
CA PHE A 587 2.75 3.74 -10.05
C PHE A 587 1.34 4.20 -10.49
N PRO A 588 0.74 3.51 -11.48
CA PRO A 588 -0.47 3.98 -12.18
C PRO A 588 -1.69 4.17 -11.28
N GLY A 589 -2.68 4.95 -11.76
CA GLY A 589 -3.94 5.22 -11.08
C GLY A 589 -4.19 6.70 -10.79
N GLY A 590 -3.59 7.64 -11.53
CA GLY A 590 -3.81 9.06 -11.32
C GLY A 590 -3.72 9.85 -12.61
N VAL A 591 -4.71 10.72 -12.88
CA VAL A 591 -4.76 11.55 -14.09
C VAL A 591 -5.10 13.01 -13.73
N PRO A 592 -4.45 13.99 -14.40
CA PRO A 592 -4.77 15.40 -14.23
C PRO A 592 -6.10 15.77 -14.88
N ILE A 593 -6.80 16.75 -14.28
CA ILE A 593 -8.10 17.28 -14.73
C ILE A 593 -7.87 18.65 -15.36
N TYR A 594 -8.38 18.84 -16.56
CA TYR A 594 -8.23 20.06 -17.34
C TYR A 594 -9.58 20.72 -17.64
N ARG A 595 -9.57 22.04 -17.80
CA ARG A 595 -10.65 22.84 -18.41
C ARG A 595 -10.06 23.58 -19.61
N GLY A 596 -10.38 23.11 -20.81
CA GLY A 596 -9.58 23.44 -21.99
C GLY A 596 -8.13 22.96 -21.81
N ASP A 597 -7.18 23.87 -21.96
CA ASP A 597 -5.74 23.60 -21.74
C ASP A 597 -5.27 24.00 -20.32
N VAL A 598 -6.19 24.36 -19.43
CA VAL A 598 -5.86 24.78 -18.05
C VAL A 598 -6.03 23.62 -17.08
N LEU A 599 -4.96 23.22 -16.40
CA LEU A 599 -4.97 22.29 -15.29
C LEU A 599 -5.75 22.88 -14.11
N ILE A 600 -6.74 22.14 -13.61
CA ILE A 600 -7.60 22.58 -12.49
C ILE A 600 -7.67 21.56 -11.34
N GLY A 601 -7.00 20.41 -11.45
CA GLY A 601 -6.93 19.42 -10.40
C GLY A 601 -6.46 18.06 -10.90
N ALA A 602 -6.75 17.01 -10.14
CA ALA A 602 -6.50 15.62 -10.53
C ALA A 602 -7.43 14.66 -9.78
N ILE A 603 -7.61 13.48 -10.37
CA ILE A 603 -8.22 12.31 -9.72
C ILE A 603 -7.16 11.23 -9.53
N GLY A 604 -7.21 10.54 -8.39
CA GLY A 604 -6.39 9.38 -8.10
C GLY A 604 -7.24 8.24 -7.56
N VAL A 605 -6.87 7.01 -7.91
CA VAL A 605 -7.56 5.77 -7.58
C VAL A 605 -6.54 4.72 -7.15
N SER A 606 -6.85 3.98 -6.10
CA SER A 606 -5.99 2.88 -5.64
C SER A 606 -6.77 1.79 -4.93
N GLY A 607 -6.52 0.53 -5.27
CA GLY A 607 -6.92 -0.59 -4.42
C GLY A 607 -6.67 -1.97 -5.01
N ASP A 608 -7.19 -2.24 -6.21
CA ASP A 608 -7.29 -3.62 -6.69
C ASP A 608 -6.22 -4.00 -7.72
N GLY A 609 -6.03 -3.19 -8.75
CA GLY A 609 -4.99 -3.41 -9.74
C GLY A 609 -4.65 -2.13 -10.46
N VAL A 610 -3.39 -1.95 -10.83
CA VAL A 610 -2.90 -0.67 -11.38
C VAL A 610 -3.56 -0.27 -12.70
N ASP A 611 -3.96 -1.24 -13.52
CA ASP A 611 -4.71 -0.98 -14.76
C ASP A 611 -6.19 -0.68 -14.47
N GLN A 612 -6.79 -1.36 -13.47
CA GLN A 612 -8.13 -1.00 -12.98
C GLN A 612 -8.14 0.42 -12.41
N ASP A 613 -7.13 0.79 -11.63
CA ASP A 613 -7.00 2.11 -11.03
C ASP A 613 -6.94 3.20 -12.11
N ASP A 614 -6.11 3.02 -13.13
CA ASP A 614 -6.04 3.93 -14.28
C ASP A 614 -7.38 4.06 -15.01
N MET A 615 -7.99 2.92 -15.33
CA MET A 615 -9.27 2.88 -16.02
C MET A 615 -10.35 3.60 -15.22
N ILE A 616 -10.45 3.35 -13.92
CA ILE A 616 -11.46 3.96 -13.05
C ILE A 616 -11.23 5.47 -12.94
N ALA A 617 -9.98 5.91 -12.77
CA ALA A 617 -9.65 7.32 -12.72
C ALA A 617 -10.01 8.04 -14.03
N PHE A 618 -9.59 7.48 -15.16
CA PHE A 618 -9.73 8.08 -16.48
C PHE A 618 -11.16 8.05 -17.00
N LEU A 619 -11.86 6.92 -16.89
CA LEU A 619 -13.26 6.81 -17.31
C LEU A 619 -14.21 7.52 -16.35
N GLY A 620 -13.93 7.53 -15.05
CA GLY A 620 -14.71 8.30 -14.09
C GLY A 620 -14.70 9.80 -14.42
N LEU A 621 -13.52 10.33 -14.73
CA LEU A 621 -13.36 11.71 -15.18
C LEU A 621 -14.06 11.97 -16.52
N HIS A 622 -13.83 11.10 -17.52
CA HIS A 622 -14.45 11.22 -18.84
C HIS A 622 -15.98 11.23 -18.75
N ASN A 623 -16.58 10.25 -18.08
CA ASN A 623 -18.03 10.12 -17.97
C ASN A 623 -18.63 11.33 -17.23
N ALA A 624 -17.96 11.84 -16.20
CA ALA A 624 -18.42 13.01 -15.46
C ALA A 624 -18.39 14.27 -16.34
N ALA A 625 -17.33 14.45 -17.11
CA ALA A 625 -17.19 15.54 -18.08
C ALA A 625 -18.28 15.49 -19.15
N THR A 626 -18.55 14.31 -19.73
CA THR A 626 -19.62 14.12 -20.70
C THR A 626 -20.99 14.39 -20.09
N ALA A 627 -21.25 13.90 -18.87
CA ALA A 627 -22.55 14.04 -18.22
C ALA A 627 -22.89 15.49 -17.85
N LEU A 628 -21.90 16.27 -17.40
CA LEU A 628 -22.13 17.66 -17.00
C LEU A 628 -21.95 18.66 -18.14
N ASN A 629 -21.11 18.34 -19.11
CA ASN A 629 -20.76 19.21 -20.24
C ASN A 629 -20.39 20.65 -19.81
N SER A 630 -19.67 20.79 -18.69
CA SER A 630 -19.26 22.07 -18.10
C SER A 630 -17.83 22.47 -18.47
N GLY A 631 -17.24 21.83 -19.48
CA GLY A 631 -15.95 22.20 -20.08
C GLY A 631 -14.70 21.68 -19.36
N PHE A 632 -14.83 20.89 -18.29
CA PHE A 632 -13.72 20.12 -17.72
C PHE A 632 -13.62 18.73 -18.34
N GLY A 633 -12.49 18.04 -18.19
CA GLY A 633 -12.33 16.65 -18.58
C GLY A 633 -10.89 16.15 -18.48
N ASN A 634 -10.63 15.04 -19.17
CA ASN A 634 -9.27 14.53 -19.37
C ASN A 634 -8.40 15.59 -20.07
N ALA A 635 -7.09 15.50 -19.87
CA ALA A 635 -6.15 16.32 -20.62
C ALA A 635 -6.37 16.18 -22.14
N PRO A 636 -6.27 17.25 -22.93
CA PRO A 636 -6.28 17.17 -24.39
C PRO A 636 -5.18 16.23 -24.91
N PRO A 637 -5.45 15.35 -25.90
CA PRO A 637 -4.45 14.42 -26.41
C PRO A 637 -3.14 15.07 -26.87
N GLY A 638 -3.20 16.30 -27.40
CA GLY A 638 -2.05 17.06 -27.90
C GLY A 638 -1.03 17.49 -26.84
N ILE A 639 -1.33 17.32 -25.55
CA ILE A 639 -0.42 17.67 -24.44
C ILE A 639 -0.11 16.49 -23.52
N ARG A 640 -0.60 15.28 -23.80
CA ARG A 640 -0.41 14.11 -22.92
C ARG A 640 1.03 13.59 -22.99
N ALA A 641 1.51 13.05 -21.86
CA ALA A 641 2.87 12.53 -21.74
C ALA A 641 3.19 11.36 -22.68
N ASP A 642 2.20 10.67 -23.24
CA ASP A 642 2.37 9.61 -24.26
C ASP A 642 2.80 10.13 -25.64
N LEU A 643 2.92 11.46 -25.80
CA LEU A 643 3.63 12.09 -26.92
C LEU A 643 5.16 12.10 -26.73
N LEU A 644 5.66 11.83 -25.53
CA LEU A 644 7.08 11.85 -25.20
C LEU A 644 7.70 10.49 -25.48
N VAL A 645 8.87 10.50 -26.14
CA VAL A 645 9.60 9.31 -26.57
C VAL A 645 11.10 9.39 -26.19
N PRO A 646 11.44 9.58 -24.89
CA PRO A 646 12.84 9.57 -24.45
C PRO A 646 13.48 8.20 -24.75
N ASP A 647 14.74 8.19 -25.20
CA ASP A 647 15.49 6.97 -25.54
C ASP A 647 14.70 5.98 -26.42
N ASN A 648 13.97 6.49 -27.43
CA ASN A 648 13.11 5.72 -28.33
C ASN A 648 11.98 4.91 -27.64
N THR A 649 11.70 5.19 -26.36
CA THR A 649 10.62 4.55 -25.59
C THR A 649 9.50 5.54 -25.36
N ARG A 650 8.32 5.24 -25.89
CA ARG A 650 7.11 6.04 -25.66
C ARG A 650 6.62 5.87 -24.21
N LEU A 651 6.41 6.97 -23.50
CA LEU A 651 5.76 6.92 -22.19
C LEU A 651 4.30 6.48 -22.32
N ARG A 652 3.76 5.86 -21.27
CA ARG A 652 2.34 5.51 -21.20
C ARG A 652 1.58 6.55 -20.39
N TYR A 653 0.42 6.98 -20.88
CA TYR A 653 -0.44 7.92 -20.16
C TYR A 653 -1.47 7.19 -19.28
N VAL A 654 -2.24 6.26 -19.84
CA VAL A 654 -3.13 5.36 -19.10
C VAL A 654 -3.11 3.97 -19.75
N GLN A 655 -3.45 2.94 -18.99
CA GLN A 655 -3.65 1.59 -19.52
C GLN A 655 -4.89 0.98 -18.88
N CYS A 656 -5.80 0.47 -19.71
CA CYS A 656 -7.05 -0.11 -19.27
C CYS A 656 -7.03 -1.63 -19.50
N PRO A 657 -7.54 -2.45 -18.56
CA PRO A 657 -7.50 -3.89 -18.70
C PRO A 657 -8.32 -4.36 -19.91
N GLN A 658 -7.99 -5.54 -20.43
CA GLN A 658 -8.80 -6.20 -21.43
C GLN A 658 -10.10 -6.71 -20.82
N ALA A 659 -11.20 -6.62 -21.59
CA ALA A 659 -12.54 -7.02 -21.20
C ALA A 659 -12.95 -6.56 -19.79
N PRO A 660 -12.72 -5.31 -19.37
CA PRO A 660 -12.52 -4.98 -17.96
C PRO A 660 -13.79 -5.04 -17.09
N PHE A 661 -14.97 -5.11 -17.71
CA PHE A 661 -16.25 -5.06 -16.98
C PHE A 661 -16.83 -6.45 -16.71
N LEU A 662 -17.50 -6.60 -15.57
CA LEU A 662 -18.23 -7.81 -15.17
C LEU A 662 -19.50 -8.02 -15.99
N ASN A 663 -20.12 -6.93 -16.44
CA ASN A 663 -21.41 -6.90 -17.11
C ASN A 663 -21.33 -6.61 -18.61
N SER A 664 -20.15 -6.66 -19.20
CA SER A 664 -19.92 -6.33 -20.62
C SER A 664 -18.67 -7.03 -21.16
N THR A 665 -18.62 -7.24 -22.47
CA THR A 665 -17.46 -7.75 -23.21
C THR A 665 -16.68 -6.66 -23.96
N GLU A 666 -17.00 -5.39 -23.69
CA GLU A 666 -16.35 -4.22 -24.30
C GLU A 666 -14.82 -4.28 -24.14
N GLN A 667 -14.10 -3.89 -25.18
CA GLN A 667 -12.65 -3.86 -25.24
C GLN A 667 -12.18 -2.43 -25.49
N ASN A 668 -10.90 -2.15 -25.22
CA ASN A 668 -10.28 -0.85 -25.48
C ASN A 668 -11.10 0.32 -24.92
N VAL A 669 -11.68 0.15 -23.74
CA VAL A 669 -12.69 1.06 -23.17
C VAL A 669 -12.20 2.49 -22.96
N CYS A 670 -10.90 2.73 -23.03
CA CYS A 670 -10.25 4.04 -22.89
C CYS A 670 -9.80 4.66 -24.22
N GLU A 671 -9.89 3.93 -25.32
CA GLU A 671 -9.50 4.40 -26.65
C GLU A 671 -10.43 5.54 -27.11
N GLY A 672 -9.85 6.60 -27.67
CA GLY A 672 -10.57 7.77 -28.17
C GLY A 672 -11.12 8.74 -27.10
N LYS A 673 -10.70 8.61 -25.83
CA LYS A 673 -11.24 9.39 -24.69
C LYS A 673 -10.24 10.36 -24.04
#